data_AF-A0A414W4N1-F1
#
_entry.id   AF-A0A414W4N1-F1
#
_cell.length_a   1.000
_cell.length_b   1.000
_cell.length_c   1.000
_cell.angle_alpha   90.00
_cell.angle_beta   90.00
_cell.angle_gamma   90.00
#
_symmetry.space_group_name_H-M   'P 1'
#
loop_
_entity.id
_entity.type
_entity.pdbx_description
1 polymer ?
#
loop_
_entity_poly.entity_id
_entity_poly.type
_entity_poly.pdbx_seq_one_letter_code
_entity_poly.pdbx_strand_id
1 'polypeptide(L)'
;MVPKKIDFFGRMAMKERKDNNRGFSLFSVLIAVSFVAILGMLILYIALANFNMKVTDLKGKDSFYTAERALEEIRTGLQEDVGEAMSTAYTKVLEDYDKDSNTQDATMDAQRQSQFETLFLDELVKRVGNNGSKKQYSLDKLIDYVDLLKDSSVFDAKKESLVITNPSDSAGAEMSVIRSTGTSNTKSGILLKNLKVIYVDPKGHAAIIETDIRLGVPAVQFPTPSTLPDLMNMIVVADGGIVCEGNAESESTIQGSIYAGLLPKSKAEETETAQGELSTQSIHVKNNASLKINSGDKVVCAGEINIGNGSSFASATGVNLWAKGLNVDSGKEISLEGTTYFADDLTISGKNNNVRLAGNYYGFGSEKSALNENCLFKNIYSGIGDDAENTGNTAAQKSADLSSAIVINGKNTTLDLSGLQKLMLAGKNYIASSKVTGKQVNKNDIMTGESITVKGTQLAYLLPAELLGTGEQSYQNPMDVATFQEKFAGVSQTGNIAVKMDTPVAAWGGKTLRDLGVDVEKPVQTVFYNEPGGANYVYFYLNFTNETNAAAFLQNYLAVNPDAKANVDKYLSFYFGGENSGITVKDVDSYLRYVTGGNVLSYDGKTDTSSLQAATDTDPADDSKLVQEQIGYQNSWYALNRKMISSYDLLNTAVVEGQDAAGNNITHNETESSRSVYDNLVNEKKLVEFVKNNVKDGTLKYEFTADEEDGGLKAIMYHNGGNSVISDGTNVQRTGTALEITSDLAEKLRLVVCTGDVVIKQNVSFKGIIMTKGTLTLEEGASLESSPMEAAKVFQSQINKTNETNTDIVKAQDFFWDGDKYVLGNVVVSGSGNDQNSSDSYSTADYVSYENWKKE
;
A
#
# COMPACT_ATOMS: atom_id res chain seq x y z
N MET A 1 63.57 -73.36 -47.95
CA MET A 1 64.99 -72.92 -47.83
C MET A 1 65.67 -73.78 -46.79
N VAL A 2 66.52 -74.70 -47.26
CA VAL A 2 67.61 -75.36 -46.51
C VAL A 2 68.77 -74.34 -46.44
N PRO A 3 69.84 -74.44 -45.59
CA PRO A 3 70.25 -75.39 -44.53
C PRO A 3 70.59 -74.62 -43.19
N LYS A 4 71.21 -75.12 -42.11
CA LYS A 4 72.44 -75.93 -42.01
C LYS A 4 72.71 -76.36 -40.56
N LYS A 5 72.92 -77.67 -40.40
CA LYS A 5 73.65 -78.32 -39.31
C LYS A 5 75.07 -77.77 -39.18
N ILE A 6 75.61 -77.79 -37.96
CA ILE A 6 77.00 -78.20 -37.71
C ILE A 6 77.01 -79.17 -36.52
N ASP A 7 77.23 -80.45 -36.84
CA ASP A 7 77.78 -81.49 -35.96
C ASP A 7 79.29 -81.20 -35.75
N PHE A 8 79.89 -81.48 -34.58
CA PHE A 8 81.12 -82.29 -34.55
C PHE A 8 81.55 -82.80 -33.15
N PHE A 9 81.44 -84.12 -33.00
CA PHE A 9 82.39 -85.10 -32.43
C PHE A 9 83.00 -84.99 -31.03
N GLY A 10 82.90 -86.14 -30.33
CA GLY A 10 83.83 -86.55 -29.28
C GLY A 10 83.49 -87.91 -28.66
N ARG A 11 83.43 -88.99 -29.45
CA ARG A 11 83.42 -90.37 -28.93
C ARG A 11 84.79 -90.71 -28.34
N MET A 12 84.86 -91.07 -27.06
CA MET A 12 85.89 -91.99 -26.55
C MET A 12 85.29 -92.89 -25.48
N ALA A 13 85.28 -94.19 -25.77
CA ALA A 13 84.81 -95.23 -24.87
C ALA A 13 85.93 -95.67 -23.94
N MET A 14 85.66 -95.88 -22.65
CA MET A 14 86.21 -97.00 -21.87
C MET A 14 85.42 -97.25 -20.57
N LYS A 15 84.79 -98.42 -20.54
CA LYS A 15 84.72 -99.42 -19.45
C LYS A 15 84.54 -99.00 -17.99
N GLU A 16 83.38 -99.43 -17.48
CA GLU A 16 83.07 -99.93 -16.13
C GLU A 16 83.52 -99.13 -14.89
N ARG A 17 82.51 -98.58 -14.20
CA ARG A 17 82.25 -98.90 -12.79
C ARG A 17 80.76 -98.66 -12.48
N LYS A 18 80.05 -99.74 -12.15
CA LYS A 18 78.81 -99.65 -11.36
C LYS A 18 79.15 -98.92 -10.07
N ASP A 19 78.42 -97.84 -9.75
CA ASP A 19 77.95 -97.58 -8.39
C ASP A 19 76.86 -96.49 -8.35
N ASN A 20 75.68 -96.90 -7.87
CA ASN A 20 74.66 -96.15 -7.12
C ASN A 20 74.25 -94.71 -7.53
N ASN A 21 73.28 -94.59 -8.44
CA ASN A 21 72.50 -93.35 -8.67
C ASN A 21 71.11 -93.35 -7.98
N ARG A 22 70.98 -93.90 -6.77
CA ARG A 22 69.73 -93.78 -5.98
C ARG A 22 69.63 -92.46 -5.19
N GLY A 23 70.72 -91.71 -5.06
CA GLY A 23 70.74 -90.39 -4.38
C GLY A 23 70.37 -89.19 -5.26
N PHE A 24 70.72 -89.22 -6.55
CA PHE A 24 70.52 -88.08 -7.47
C PHE A 24 69.04 -87.85 -7.83
N SER A 25 68.24 -88.93 -7.92
CA SER A 25 66.79 -88.84 -8.11
C SER A 25 66.08 -88.22 -6.89
N LEU A 26 66.55 -88.51 -5.68
CA LEU A 26 65.98 -87.93 -4.45
C LEU A 26 66.29 -86.43 -4.36
N PHE A 27 67.52 -86.03 -4.72
CA PHE A 27 67.94 -84.63 -4.73
C PHE A 27 67.18 -83.79 -5.76
N SER A 28 66.93 -84.32 -6.96
CA SER A 28 66.14 -83.63 -7.99
C SER A 28 64.68 -83.44 -7.59
N VAL A 29 64.08 -84.44 -6.92
CA VAL A 29 62.71 -84.32 -6.41
C VAL A 29 62.63 -83.32 -5.25
N LEU A 30 63.62 -83.31 -4.36
CA LEU A 30 63.68 -82.36 -3.24
C LEU A 30 63.82 -80.91 -3.74
N ILE A 31 64.68 -80.66 -4.73
CA ILE A 31 64.80 -79.34 -5.37
C ILE A 31 63.50 -78.93 -6.06
N ALA A 32 62.83 -79.84 -6.77
CA ALA A 32 61.55 -79.54 -7.41
C ALA A 32 60.44 -79.20 -6.40
N VAL A 33 60.34 -79.95 -5.29
CA VAL A 33 59.38 -79.68 -4.21
C VAL A 33 59.70 -78.36 -3.50
N SER A 34 60.98 -78.07 -3.24
CA SER A 34 61.40 -76.78 -2.69
C SER A 34 61.07 -75.62 -3.64
N PHE A 35 61.24 -75.79 -4.95
CA PHE A 35 60.89 -74.76 -5.93
C PHE A 35 59.38 -74.50 -5.96
N VAL A 36 58.55 -75.55 -5.93
CA VAL A 36 57.09 -75.43 -5.85
C VAL A 36 56.66 -74.79 -4.52
N ALA A 37 57.31 -75.14 -3.41
CA ALA A 37 57.03 -74.52 -2.10
C ALA A 37 57.39 -73.02 -2.07
N ILE A 38 58.54 -72.64 -2.66
CA ILE A 38 58.94 -71.23 -2.80
C ILE A 38 57.96 -70.49 -3.72
N LEU A 39 57.56 -71.09 -4.84
CA LEU A 39 56.60 -70.49 -5.77
C LEU A 39 55.23 -70.30 -5.09
N GLY A 40 54.77 -71.30 -4.35
CA GLY A 40 53.53 -71.24 -3.57
C GLY A 40 53.57 -70.15 -2.51
N MET A 41 54.69 -70.01 -1.80
CA MET A 41 54.90 -68.94 -0.81
C MET A 41 54.95 -67.55 -1.47
N LEU A 42 55.53 -67.44 -2.65
CA LEU A 42 55.63 -66.18 -3.41
C LEU A 42 54.26 -65.73 -3.93
N ILE A 43 53.43 -66.67 -4.40
CA ILE A 43 52.02 -66.38 -4.77
C ILE A 43 51.23 -65.93 -3.54
N LEU A 44 51.40 -66.61 -2.39
CA LEU A 44 50.77 -66.22 -1.13
C LEU A 44 51.22 -64.84 -0.65
N TYR A 45 52.50 -64.51 -0.82
CA TYR A 45 53.03 -63.18 -0.50
C TYR A 45 52.45 -62.09 -1.40
N ILE A 46 52.37 -62.32 -2.72
CA ILE A 46 51.74 -61.38 -3.66
C ILE A 46 50.25 -61.23 -3.35
N ALA A 47 49.56 -62.32 -3.00
CA ALA A 47 48.16 -62.27 -2.59
C ALA A 47 47.96 -61.49 -1.28
N LEU A 48 48.83 -61.68 -0.29
CA LEU A 48 48.82 -60.92 0.97
C LEU A 48 49.15 -59.45 0.75
N ALA A 49 50.13 -59.14 -0.12
CA ALA A 49 50.48 -57.77 -0.47
C ALA A 49 49.32 -57.07 -1.20
N ASN A 50 48.67 -57.73 -2.16
CA ASN A 50 47.47 -57.20 -2.83
C ASN A 50 46.29 -57.05 -1.87
N PHE A 51 46.09 -58.00 -0.95
CA PHE A 51 45.06 -57.90 0.08
C PHE A 51 45.32 -56.70 1.00
N ASN A 52 46.56 -56.53 1.47
CA ASN A 52 46.95 -55.38 2.28
C ASN A 52 46.79 -54.06 1.50
N MET A 53 47.20 -53.98 0.22
CA MET A 53 46.98 -52.80 -0.61
C MET A 53 45.50 -52.48 -0.79
N LYS A 54 44.64 -53.50 -0.98
CA LYS A 54 43.19 -53.29 -1.13
C LYS A 54 42.51 -52.89 0.19
N VAL A 55 42.96 -53.46 1.31
CA VAL A 55 42.49 -53.07 2.65
C VAL A 55 42.95 -51.65 2.99
N THR A 56 44.16 -51.26 2.62
CA THR A 56 44.66 -49.88 2.77
C THR A 56 43.90 -48.91 1.87
N ASP A 57 43.60 -49.27 0.61
CA ASP A 57 42.78 -48.43 -0.29
C ASP A 57 41.34 -48.26 0.20
N LEU A 58 40.71 -49.34 0.68
CA LEU A 58 39.36 -49.28 1.28
C LEU A 58 39.32 -48.42 2.54
N LYS A 59 40.36 -48.50 3.39
CA LYS A 59 40.42 -47.75 4.65
C LYS A 59 40.85 -46.30 4.47
N GLY A 60 41.72 -46.01 3.50
CA GLY A 60 42.04 -44.63 3.13
C GLY A 60 40.79 -43.88 2.69
N LYS A 61 39.90 -44.54 1.92
CA LYS A 61 38.59 -43.98 1.56
C LYS A 61 37.73 -43.68 2.79
N ASP A 62 37.69 -44.58 3.77
CA ASP A 62 36.95 -44.39 5.03
C ASP A 62 37.44 -43.17 5.82
N SER A 63 38.76 -43.00 5.95
CA SER A 63 39.36 -41.81 6.59
C SER A 63 39.03 -40.51 5.85
N PHE A 64 39.00 -40.52 4.52
CA PHE A 64 38.55 -39.37 3.73
C PHE A 64 37.05 -39.10 3.91
N TYR A 65 36.20 -40.11 3.99
CA TYR A 65 34.76 -39.92 4.24
C TYR A 65 34.49 -39.27 5.60
N THR A 66 35.25 -39.63 6.64
CA THR A 66 35.14 -38.98 7.96
C THR A 66 35.61 -37.53 7.92
N ALA A 67 36.71 -37.24 7.23
CA ALA A 67 37.18 -35.86 7.05
C ALA A 67 36.21 -35.02 6.20
N GLU A 68 35.60 -35.59 5.16
CA GLU A 68 34.54 -34.95 4.36
C GLU A 68 33.29 -34.69 5.18
N ARG A 69 32.89 -35.63 6.04
CA ARG A 69 31.73 -35.47 6.92
C ARG A 69 31.91 -34.29 7.88
N ALA A 70 33.07 -34.16 8.51
CA ALA A 70 33.38 -33.00 9.36
C ALA A 70 33.27 -31.67 8.58
N LEU A 71 33.64 -31.69 7.30
CA LEU A 71 33.62 -30.52 6.44
C LEU A 71 32.19 -30.19 5.94
N GLU A 72 31.35 -31.20 5.69
CA GLU A 72 29.91 -31.01 5.44
C GLU A 72 29.14 -30.52 6.68
N GLU A 73 29.53 -30.94 7.88
CA GLU A 73 28.98 -30.41 9.14
C GLU A 73 29.33 -28.91 9.30
N ILE A 74 30.59 -28.53 9.02
CA ILE A 74 31.00 -27.11 8.94
C ILE A 74 30.18 -26.34 7.90
N ARG A 75 29.97 -26.91 6.71
CA ARG A 75 29.15 -26.30 5.66
C ARG A 75 27.71 -26.09 6.12
N THR A 76 27.13 -27.05 6.83
CA THR A 76 25.75 -26.96 7.35
C THR A 76 25.63 -25.85 8.40
N GLY A 77 26.58 -25.74 9.34
CA GLY A 77 26.59 -24.63 10.31
C GLY A 77 26.78 -23.25 9.66
N LEU A 78 27.56 -23.18 8.59
CA LEU A 78 27.70 -21.95 7.79
C LEU A 78 26.44 -21.61 6.98
N GLN A 79 25.66 -22.61 6.54
CA GLN A 79 24.37 -22.39 5.88
C GLN A 79 23.35 -21.77 6.84
N GLU A 80 23.33 -22.20 8.10
CA GLU A 80 22.50 -21.62 9.16
C GLU A 80 22.86 -20.14 9.42
N ASP A 81 24.16 -19.84 9.56
CA ASP A 81 24.65 -18.47 9.72
C ASP A 81 24.28 -17.56 8.53
N VAL A 82 24.35 -18.08 7.30
CA VAL A 82 23.90 -17.37 6.09
C VAL A 82 22.40 -17.10 6.13
N GLY A 83 21.59 -18.08 6.53
CA GLY A 83 20.13 -17.95 6.65
C GLY A 83 19.71 -16.88 7.68
N GLU A 84 20.32 -16.89 8.87
CA GLU A 84 20.00 -15.90 9.90
C GLU A 84 20.49 -14.48 9.54
N ALA A 85 21.67 -14.36 8.93
CA ALA A 85 22.17 -13.08 8.43
C ALA A 85 21.27 -12.51 7.33
N MET A 86 20.75 -13.37 6.44
CA MET A 86 19.78 -13.01 5.41
C MET A 86 18.49 -12.47 6.03
N SER A 87 17.90 -13.19 6.99
CA SER A 87 16.66 -12.77 7.68
C SER A 87 16.82 -11.42 8.40
N THR A 88 17.95 -11.23 9.10
CA THR A 88 18.23 -9.99 9.85
C THR A 88 18.45 -8.79 8.91
N ALA A 89 19.21 -8.98 7.83
CA ALA A 89 19.46 -7.93 6.86
C ALA A 89 18.18 -7.57 6.08
N TYR A 90 17.39 -8.57 5.71
CA TYR A 90 16.10 -8.37 5.04
C TYR A 90 15.12 -7.57 5.89
N THR A 91 14.96 -7.94 7.17
CA THR A 91 14.08 -7.23 8.12
C THR A 91 14.48 -5.76 8.28
N LYS A 92 15.78 -5.47 8.43
CA LYS A 92 16.26 -4.09 8.57
C LYS A 92 16.04 -3.23 7.32
N VAL A 93 16.18 -3.81 6.13
CA VAL A 93 15.88 -3.10 4.87
C VAL A 93 14.38 -2.81 4.75
N LEU A 94 13.51 -3.69 5.27
CA LEU A 94 12.07 -3.45 5.36
C LEU A 94 11.69 -2.39 6.42
N GLU A 95 12.41 -2.31 7.53
CA GLU A 95 12.18 -1.29 8.57
C GLU A 95 12.55 0.13 8.10
N ASP A 96 13.60 0.26 7.29
CA ASP A 96 14.08 1.54 6.76
C ASP A 96 13.46 1.93 5.40
N TYR A 97 12.40 1.23 4.97
CA TYR A 97 11.78 1.35 3.65
C TYR A 97 11.26 2.76 3.30
N ASP A 98 10.89 3.57 4.31
CA ASP A 98 10.24 4.89 4.19
C ASP A 98 11.16 6.11 4.40
N LYS A 99 12.48 5.94 4.54
CA LYS A 99 13.39 7.10 4.69
C LYS A 99 13.72 7.71 3.32
N ASP A 100 13.00 8.78 2.98
CA ASP A 100 13.25 9.79 1.92
C ASP A 100 14.42 9.56 0.95
N SER A 101 14.10 9.42 -0.34
CA SER A 101 15.08 9.43 -1.45
C SER A 101 15.31 10.85 -1.98
N ASN A 102 16.26 11.56 -1.39
CA ASN A 102 16.64 12.93 -1.81
C ASN A 102 17.56 12.99 -3.06
N THR A 103 17.53 12.02 -3.98
CA THR A 103 18.46 12.00 -5.13
C THR A 103 17.82 11.47 -6.41
N GLN A 104 17.86 12.29 -7.47
CA GLN A 104 17.11 12.18 -8.73
C GLN A 104 17.59 11.13 -9.76
N ASP A 105 18.59 10.28 -9.51
CA ASP A 105 19.28 9.57 -10.62
C ASP A 105 19.51 8.05 -10.49
N ALA A 106 18.94 7.36 -9.49
CA ALA A 106 19.06 5.90 -9.37
C ALA A 106 17.70 5.21 -9.21
N THR A 107 17.51 4.05 -9.85
CA THR A 107 16.34 3.20 -9.58
C THR A 107 16.37 2.77 -8.10
N MET A 108 15.23 2.90 -7.40
CA MET A 108 15.12 2.59 -5.97
C MET A 108 15.59 1.17 -5.63
N ASP A 109 15.41 0.22 -6.56
CA ASP A 109 15.82 -1.18 -6.41
C ASP A 109 17.34 -1.35 -6.31
N ALA A 110 18.11 -0.56 -7.06
CA ALA A 110 19.57 -0.63 -7.03
C ALA A 110 20.14 -0.10 -5.71
N GLN A 111 19.52 0.94 -5.13
CA GLN A 111 19.90 1.47 -3.83
C GLN A 111 19.56 0.49 -2.70
N ARG A 112 18.37 -0.12 -2.73
CA ARG A 112 17.92 -1.11 -1.74
C ARG A 112 18.75 -2.39 -1.79
N GLN A 113 19.05 -2.89 -2.98
CA GLN A 113 19.95 -4.02 -3.17
C GLN A 113 21.34 -3.71 -2.59
N SER A 114 21.86 -2.50 -2.81
CA SER A 114 23.15 -2.08 -2.23
C SER A 114 23.12 -1.96 -0.70
N GLN A 115 21.99 -1.52 -0.12
CA GLN A 115 21.81 -1.48 1.33
C GLN A 115 21.74 -2.88 1.93
N PHE A 116 20.97 -3.78 1.31
CA PHE A 116 20.91 -5.19 1.69
C PHE A 116 22.28 -5.85 1.65
N GLU A 117 23.02 -5.72 0.56
CA GLU A 117 24.37 -6.26 0.43
C GLU A 117 25.29 -5.77 1.57
N THR A 118 25.15 -4.49 1.96
CA THR A 118 25.96 -3.91 3.03
C THR A 118 25.58 -4.49 4.39
N LEU A 119 24.28 -4.55 4.72
CA LEU A 119 23.78 -5.07 5.99
C LEU A 119 24.02 -6.58 6.13
N PHE A 120 23.79 -7.35 5.06
CA PHE A 120 24.04 -8.78 5.01
C PHE A 120 25.51 -9.11 5.27
N LEU A 121 26.44 -8.44 4.56
CA LEU A 121 27.86 -8.66 4.76
C LEU A 121 28.33 -8.25 6.17
N ASP A 122 27.78 -7.18 6.74
CA ASP A 122 28.16 -6.74 8.10
C ASP A 122 27.66 -7.73 9.17
N GLU A 123 26.46 -8.28 9.00
CA GLU A 123 25.91 -9.28 9.91
C GLU A 123 26.64 -10.63 9.78
N LEU A 124 26.97 -11.05 8.56
CA LEU A 124 27.75 -12.27 8.33
C LEU A 124 29.17 -12.15 8.90
N VAL A 125 29.81 -10.97 8.84
CA VAL A 125 31.12 -10.71 9.47
C VAL A 125 31.03 -10.84 10.99
N LYS A 126 29.96 -10.35 11.63
CA LYS A 126 29.80 -10.51 13.09
C LYS A 126 29.67 -11.96 13.49
N ARG A 127 28.99 -12.76 12.66
CA ARG A 127 28.72 -14.17 12.91
C ARG A 127 29.94 -15.05 12.66
N VAL A 128 30.64 -14.88 11.54
CA VAL A 128 31.74 -15.76 11.11
C VAL A 128 33.13 -15.23 11.53
N GLY A 129 33.26 -13.91 11.69
CA GLY A 129 34.51 -13.25 12.04
C GLY A 129 34.94 -13.49 13.49
N ASN A 130 36.24 -13.60 13.73
CA ASN A 130 36.81 -13.65 15.08
C ASN A 130 36.57 -12.31 15.79
N ASN A 131 35.65 -12.28 16.77
CA ASN A 131 35.16 -11.05 17.42
C ASN A 131 34.72 -9.95 16.42
N GLY A 132 34.12 -10.34 15.28
CA GLY A 132 33.67 -9.41 14.24
C GLY A 132 34.78 -8.82 13.35
N SER A 133 35.98 -9.40 13.36
CA SER A 133 37.08 -8.98 12.47
C SER A 133 36.74 -9.24 11.00
N LYS A 134 36.99 -8.27 10.11
CA LYS A 134 36.83 -8.39 8.65
C LYS A 134 37.97 -9.16 7.96
N LYS A 135 39.02 -9.50 8.71
CA LYS A 135 40.26 -10.11 8.19
C LYS A 135 40.49 -11.52 8.71
N GLN A 136 39.81 -11.91 9.78
CA GLN A 136 40.02 -13.21 10.42
C GLN A 136 38.70 -13.88 10.79
N TYR A 137 38.56 -15.17 10.46
CA TYR A 137 37.40 -15.99 10.86
C TYR A 137 37.67 -16.73 12.17
N SER A 138 36.60 -17.11 12.88
CA SER A 138 36.70 -17.85 14.15
C SER A 138 36.83 -19.36 13.90
N LEU A 139 38.01 -19.92 14.20
CA LEU A 139 38.24 -21.36 14.11
C LEU A 139 37.46 -22.13 15.20
N ASP A 140 37.34 -21.55 16.40
CA ASP A 140 36.59 -22.15 17.51
C ASP A 140 35.11 -22.31 17.16
N LYS A 141 34.53 -21.35 16.43
CA LYS A 141 33.12 -21.44 15.98
C LYS A 141 32.93 -22.52 14.91
N LEU A 142 33.87 -22.65 13.97
CA LEU A 142 33.84 -23.72 12.97
C LEU A 142 34.00 -25.10 13.59
N ILE A 143 34.83 -25.23 14.63
CA ILE A 143 34.99 -26.47 15.40
C ILE A 143 33.69 -26.83 16.14
N ASP A 144 32.96 -25.83 16.64
CA ASP A 144 31.69 -26.06 17.34
C ASP A 144 30.58 -26.63 16.42
N TYR A 145 30.63 -26.37 15.12
CA TYR A 145 29.69 -26.95 14.15
C TYR A 145 29.89 -28.45 13.89
N VAL A 146 31.01 -29.03 14.35
CA VAL A 146 31.34 -30.43 14.07
C VAL A 146 30.85 -31.32 15.22
N ASP A 147 29.64 -31.86 15.06
CA ASP A 147 29.02 -32.79 16.01
C ASP A 147 29.79 -34.11 16.13
N LEU A 148 30.54 -34.50 15.08
CA LEU A 148 31.49 -35.62 15.13
C LEU A 148 32.46 -35.54 16.32
N LEU A 149 32.85 -34.34 16.77
CA LEU A 149 33.74 -34.15 17.93
C LEU A 149 33.01 -34.29 19.28
N LYS A 150 31.68 -34.18 19.27
CA LYS A 150 30.81 -34.20 20.46
C LYS A 150 30.21 -35.58 20.73
N ASP A 151 30.08 -36.43 19.70
CA ASP A 151 29.53 -37.78 19.82
C ASP A 151 30.61 -38.86 20.11
N SER A 152 30.72 -39.20 21.39
CA SER A 152 31.62 -40.26 21.89
C SER A 152 31.30 -41.69 21.41
N SER A 153 30.18 -41.91 20.72
CA SER A 153 29.81 -43.21 20.14
C SER A 153 30.36 -43.41 18.73
N VAL A 154 30.71 -42.31 18.04
CA VAL A 154 31.23 -42.30 16.66
C VAL A 154 32.72 -41.95 16.63
N PHE A 155 33.20 -41.12 17.57
CA PHE A 155 34.59 -40.67 17.64
C PHE A 155 35.25 -41.02 19.00
N ASP A 156 36.29 -41.85 18.98
CA ASP A 156 37.07 -42.19 20.18
C ASP A 156 38.32 -41.30 20.27
N ALA A 157 38.21 -40.19 21.00
CA ALA A 157 39.28 -39.21 21.20
C ALA A 157 40.57 -39.78 21.83
N LYS A 158 40.57 -41.04 22.32
CA LYS A 158 41.77 -41.73 22.82
C LYS A 158 42.52 -42.51 21.74
N LYS A 159 41.89 -42.77 20.60
CA LYS A 159 42.46 -43.57 19.50
C LYS A 159 42.55 -42.79 18.20
N GLU A 160 41.65 -41.85 17.97
CA GLU A 160 41.53 -41.11 16.72
C GLU A 160 41.73 -39.61 16.98
N SER A 161 42.16 -38.86 15.96
CA SER A 161 42.36 -37.42 16.07
C SER A 161 41.76 -36.71 14.86
N LEU A 162 40.89 -35.73 15.11
CA LEU A 162 40.37 -34.82 14.08
C LEU A 162 40.81 -33.41 14.45
N VAL A 163 41.54 -32.75 13.55
CA VAL A 163 42.08 -31.41 13.76
C VAL A 163 41.65 -30.51 12.61
N ILE A 164 40.94 -29.44 12.95
CA ILE A 164 40.59 -28.36 12.02
C ILE A 164 41.58 -27.22 12.28
N THR A 165 42.34 -26.82 11.28
CA THR A 165 43.44 -25.86 11.42
C THR A 165 43.64 -25.03 10.15
N ASN A 166 44.62 -24.12 10.18
CA ASN A 166 45.07 -23.31 9.06
C ASN A 166 46.62 -23.31 9.04
N PRO A 167 47.28 -23.42 7.87
CA PRO A 167 48.74 -23.41 7.75
C PRO A 167 49.40 -22.20 8.44
N SER A 168 50.39 -22.49 9.29
CA SER A 168 50.92 -21.62 10.36
C SER A 168 51.92 -20.54 9.91
N ASP A 169 51.98 -20.18 8.63
CA ASP A 169 52.94 -19.20 8.13
C ASP A 169 52.30 -17.80 8.06
N SER A 170 52.23 -17.17 9.25
CA SER A 170 52.19 -15.72 9.47
C SER A 170 50.92 -14.90 9.16
N ALA A 171 49.80 -15.48 8.69
CA ALA A 171 48.57 -14.70 8.46
C ALA A 171 47.28 -15.17 9.17
N GLY A 172 47.30 -16.30 9.88
CA GLY A 172 46.14 -16.79 10.63
C GLY A 172 44.95 -17.19 9.74
N ALA A 173 43.80 -17.43 10.36
CA ALA A 173 42.52 -17.75 9.72
C ALA A 173 42.04 -16.61 8.80
N GLU A 174 42.61 -16.48 7.59
CA GLU A 174 42.34 -15.36 6.69
C GLU A 174 40.90 -15.35 6.17
N MET A 175 40.23 -14.20 6.32
CA MET A 175 38.93 -13.92 5.75
C MET A 175 39.01 -12.70 4.83
N SER A 176 38.37 -12.76 3.66
CA SER A 176 38.29 -11.64 2.73
C SER A 176 36.83 -11.31 2.39
N VAL A 177 36.45 -10.05 2.63
CA VAL A 177 35.16 -9.51 2.18
C VAL A 177 35.34 -8.94 0.77
N ILE A 178 34.64 -9.53 -0.20
CA ILE A 178 34.68 -9.12 -1.61
C ILE A 178 33.41 -8.32 -1.91
N ARG A 179 33.58 -7.08 -2.37
CA ARG A 179 32.48 -6.21 -2.86
C ARG A 179 32.74 -5.91 -4.34
N SER A 180 31.84 -6.34 -5.22
CA SER A 180 31.93 -5.98 -6.63
C SER A 180 31.52 -4.52 -6.84
N THR A 181 32.27 -3.77 -7.65
CA THR A 181 31.87 -2.42 -8.09
C THR A 181 31.66 -2.46 -9.60
N GLY A 182 30.40 -2.45 -10.05
CA GLY A 182 30.00 -2.48 -11.47
C GLY A 182 29.03 -3.60 -11.84
N THR A 183 28.38 -3.45 -13.00
CA THR A 183 27.24 -4.21 -13.59
C THR A 183 27.42 -5.72 -13.83
N SER A 184 28.40 -6.37 -13.18
CA SER A 184 28.59 -7.82 -13.19
C SER A 184 28.50 -8.36 -11.76
N ASN A 185 27.28 -8.65 -11.29
CA ASN A 185 26.92 -9.03 -9.92
C ASN A 185 27.35 -10.45 -9.47
N THR A 186 28.33 -11.09 -10.08
CA THR A 186 28.59 -12.52 -9.81
C THR A 186 29.62 -12.81 -8.70
N LYS A 187 30.18 -11.77 -8.03
CA LYS A 187 31.37 -11.95 -7.15
C LYS A 187 31.34 -11.33 -5.75
N SER A 188 30.26 -10.69 -5.30
CA SER A 188 30.18 -10.20 -3.91
C SER A 188 30.00 -11.37 -2.92
N GLY A 189 30.67 -11.33 -1.76
CA GLY A 189 30.63 -12.40 -0.75
C GLY A 189 31.80 -12.41 0.22
N ILE A 190 31.85 -13.43 1.09
CA ILE A 190 32.94 -13.65 2.05
C ILE A 190 33.68 -14.93 1.70
N LEU A 191 35.01 -14.85 1.63
CA LEU A 191 35.89 -15.99 1.35
C LEU A 191 36.71 -16.32 2.59
N LEU A 192 36.55 -17.55 3.08
CA LEU A 192 37.35 -18.16 4.15
C LEU A 192 38.48 -18.95 3.49
N LYS A 193 39.73 -18.56 3.76
CA LYS A 193 40.90 -19.16 3.09
C LYS A 193 41.64 -20.15 3.96
N ASN A 194 42.19 -21.16 3.30
CA ASN A 194 43.13 -22.14 3.86
C ASN A 194 42.55 -22.94 5.04
N LEU A 195 41.31 -23.42 4.92
CA LEU A 195 40.75 -24.36 5.88
C LEU A 195 41.37 -25.75 5.65
N LYS A 196 41.98 -26.30 6.69
CA LYS A 196 42.62 -27.62 6.65
C LYS A 196 41.99 -28.55 7.68
N VAL A 197 41.43 -29.66 7.21
CA VAL A 197 40.85 -30.72 8.05
C VAL A 197 41.75 -31.94 7.99
N ILE A 198 42.26 -32.38 9.14
CA ILE A 198 43.16 -33.52 9.28
C ILE A 198 42.48 -34.57 10.14
N TYR A 199 42.24 -35.76 9.60
CA TYR A 199 41.74 -36.90 10.37
C TYR A 199 42.82 -37.98 10.44
N VAL A 200 43.09 -38.48 11.65
CA VAL A 200 44.07 -39.54 11.93
C VAL A 200 43.36 -40.74 12.55
N ASP A 201 43.49 -41.89 11.89
CA ASP A 201 42.89 -43.16 12.32
C ASP A 201 43.62 -43.79 13.55
N PRO A 202 43.07 -44.85 14.17
CA PRO A 202 43.69 -45.54 15.31
C PRO A 202 45.07 -46.15 15.08
N LYS A 203 45.55 -46.17 13.83
CA LYS A 203 46.82 -46.76 13.42
C LYS A 203 47.82 -45.71 12.91
N GLY A 204 47.46 -44.44 12.94
CA GLY A 204 48.33 -43.32 12.59
C GLY A 204 48.32 -42.91 11.11
N HIS A 205 47.33 -43.34 10.30
CA HIS A 205 47.16 -42.84 8.94
C HIS A 205 46.39 -41.52 8.96
N ALA A 206 46.92 -40.49 8.31
CA ALA A 206 46.30 -39.18 8.22
C ALA A 206 45.64 -38.98 6.84
N ALA A 207 44.39 -38.52 6.82
CA ALA A 207 43.71 -37.99 5.66
C ALA A 207 43.62 -36.46 5.80
N ILE A 208 44.07 -35.74 4.78
CA ILE A 208 44.14 -34.28 4.82
C ILE A 208 43.27 -33.70 3.70
N ILE A 209 42.37 -32.78 4.06
CA ILE A 209 41.59 -32.00 3.10
C ILE A 209 41.92 -30.53 3.29
N GLU A 210 42.30 -29.86 2.21
CA GLU A 210 42.50 -28.40 2.16
C GLU A 210 41.47 -27.78 1.22
N THR A 211 40.74 -26.78 1.70
CA THR A 211 39.73 -26.06 0.91
C THR A 211 39.62 -24.60 1.35
N ASP A 212 39.17 -23.75 0.43
CA ASP A 212 38.59 -22.45 0.73
C ASP A 212 37.05 -22.59 0.75
N ILE A 213 36.35 -21.78 1.54
CA ILE A 213 34.88 -21.73 1.58
C ILE A 213 34.41 -20.35 1.19
N ARG A 214 33.56 -20.27 0.16
CA ARG A 214 32.95 -19.02 -0.30
C ARG A 214 31.48 -18.95 0.10
N LEU A 215 31.15 -17.86 0.77
CA LEU A 215 29.80 -17.46 1.19
C LEU A 215 29.31 -16.37 0.22
N GLY A 216 28.43 -16.75 -0.70
CA GLY A 216 27.85 -15.84 -1.69
C GLY A 216 26.79 -14.93 -1.10
N VAL A 217 26.56 -13.78 -1.72
CA VAL A 217 25.41 -12.94 -1.40
C VAL A 217 24.20 -13.40 -2.23
N PRO A 218 23.06 -13.72 -1.61
CA PRO A 218 21.86 -14.07 -2.35
C PRO A 218 21.33 -12.88 -3.15
N ALA A 219 20.86 -13.16 -4.37
CA ALA A 219 20.14 -12.17 -5.17
C ALA A 219 18.73 -12.07 -4.61
N VAL A 220 18.48 -11.06 -3.78
CA VAL A 220 17.16 -10.83 -3.18
C VAL A 220 16.43 -9.80 -4.03
N GLN A 221 15.33 -10.21 -4.65
CA GLN A 221 14.41 -9.28 -5.25
C GLN A 221 13.58 -8.64 -4.13
N PHE A 222 13.90 -7.40 -3.77
CA PHE A 222 12.95 -6.61 -3.01
C PHE A 222 11.72 -6.43 -3.88
N PRO A 223 10.52 -6.65 -3.35
CA PRO A 223 9.32 -6.28 -4.06
C PRO A 223 9.42 -4.82 -4.49
N THR A 224 9.25 -4.57 -5.78
CA THR A 224 9.15 -3.20 -6.29
C THR A 224 8.05 -2.50 -5.50
N PRO A 225 8.16 -1.19 -5.26
CA PRO A 225 7.13 -0.41 -4.55
C PRO A 225 5.75 -0.42 -5.25
N SER A 226 5.57 -1.23 -6.29
CA SER A 226 4.33 -1.50 -6.99
C SER A 226 3.60 -2.78 -6.57
N THR A 227 4.21 -3.70 -5.79
CA THR A 227 3.54 -4.99 -5.47
C THR A 227 3.49 -5.36 -3.99
N LEU A 228 4.02 -4.52 -3.10
CA LEU A 228 4.10 -4.76 -1.66
C LEU A 228 3.71 -3.61 -0.71
N PRO A 229 3.47 -2.35 -1.13
CA PRO A 229 3.12 -1.30 -0.16
C PRO A 229 1.84 -1.56 0.65
N ASP A 230 0.91 -2.40 0.19
CA ASP A 230 -0.49 -2.25 0.57
C ASP A 230 -1.04 -3.22 1.63
N LEU A 231 -0.30 -4.20 2.17
CA LEU A 231 -0.85 -5.04 3.27
C LEU A 231 -0.22 -4.74 4.63
N MET A 232 1.09 -4.49 4.66
CA MET A 232 1.84 -4.22 5.91
C MET A 232 1.63 -2.79 6.43
N ASN A 233 1.24 -1.83 5.58
CA ASN A 233 1.02 -0.44 5.98
C ASN A 233 -0.46 -0.04 5.98
N MET A 234 -1.37 -0.98 5.67
CA MET A 234 -2.80 -0.75 5.48
C MET A 234 -3.62 -1.49 6.53
N ILE A 235 -4.59 -0.78 7.09
CA ILE A 235 -5.05 -1.03 8.46
C ILE A 235 -6.55 -1.30 8.44
N VAL A 236 -7.26 -0.53 7.63
CA VAL A 236 -8.70 -0.64 7.47
C VAL A 236 -9.06 -0.51 6.00
N VAL A 237 -9.77 -1.51 5.48
CA VAL A 237 -10.48 -1.43 4.20
C VAL A 237 -11.94 -1.66 4.51
N ALA A 238 -12.77 -0.63 4.38
CA ALA A 238 -14.21 -0.71 4.58
C ALA A 238 -14.91 -0.19 3.33
N ASP A 239 -15.21 -1.09 2.39
CA ASP A 239 -15.77 -0.69 1.10
C ASP A 239 -17.19 -0.13 1.22
N GLY A 240 -17.96 -0.61 2.19
CA GLY A 240 -19.24 -0.03 2.59
C GLY A 240 -19.11 1.18 3.52
N GLY A 241 -17.95 1.85 3.57
CA GLY A 241 -17.69 3.04 4.37
C GLY A 241 -17.54 2.81 5.89
N ILE A 242 -17.39 3.91 6.63
CA ILE A 242 -17.20 3.91 8.09
C ILE A 242 -18.32 4.72 8.77
N VAL A 243 -18.92 4.16 9.81
CA VAL A 243 -19.89 4.85 10.67
C VAL A 243 -19.33 4.94 12.08
N CYS A 244 -19.31 6.14 12.64
CA CYS A 244 -18.98 6.35 14.05
C CYS A 244 -20.28 6.61 14.83
N GLU A 245 -20.66 5.62 15.64
CA GLU A 245 -21.77 5.66 16.62
C GLU A 245 -21.18 5.98 18.00
N GLY A 246 -20.44 7.08 18.06
CA GLY A 246 -19.76 7.53 19.27
C GLY A 246 -20.65 8.38 20.18
N ASN A 247 -20.11 8.69 21.36
CA ASN A 247 -20.58 9.76 22.23
C ASN A 247 -19.48 10.83 22.29
N ALA A 248 -19.85 12.11 22.38
CA ALA A 248 -18.91 13.23 22.39
C ALA A 248 -18.00 13.24 23.62
N GLU A 249 -18.37 12.49 24.68
CA GLU A 249 -17.56 12.29 25.87
C GLU A 249 -16.59 11.09 25.77
N SER A 250 -16.82 10.17 24.82
CA SER A 250 -16.06 8.93 24.64
C SER A 250 -15.56 8.85 23.19
N GLU A 251 -14.43 9.51 22.93
CA GLU A 251 -13.83 9.62 21.60
C GLU A 251 -13.45 8.25 21.01
N SER A 252 -13.96 7.95 19.81
CA SER A 252 -13.50 6.82 19.02
C SER A 252 -12.22 7.21 18.27
N THR A 253 -11.23 6.31 18.23
CA THR A 253 -9.93 6.62 17.62
C THR A 253 -9.51 5.59 16.59
N ILE A 254 -8.87 6.06 15.51
CA ILE A 254 -8.22 5.20 14.53
C ILE A 254 -6.75 5.62 14.40
N GLN A 255 -5.86 4.63 14.39
CA GLN A 255 -4.42 4.81 14.19
C GLN A 255 -4.00 3.93 13.02
N GLY A 256 -3.95 4.53 11.83
CA GLY A 256 -3.57 3.84 10.63
C GLY A 256 -4.04 4.42 9.31
N SER A 257 -3.56 3.82 8.22
CA SER A 257 -4.04 4.05 6.87
C SER A 257 -5.40 3.40 6.67
N ILE A 258 -6.35 4.17 6.13
CA ILE A 258 -7.77 3.82 6.04
C ILE A 258 -8.20 3.97 4.59
N TYR A 259 -8.94 2.99 4.09
CA TYR A 259 -9.81 3.14 2.94
C TYR A 259 -11.27 3.03 3.38
N ALA A 260 -12.06 4.06 3.08
CA ALA A 260 -13.50 4.09 3.27
C ALA A 260 -14.17 4.27 1.90
N GLY A 261 -14.85 3.22 1.41
CA GLY A 261 -15.67 3.28 0.21
C GLY A 261 -17.00 4.02 0.47
N LEU A 262 -18.03 3.79 -0.35
CA LEU A 262 -19.30 4.50 -0.25
C LEU A 262 -20.26 3.79 0.71
N LEU A 263 -20.83 4.56 1.65
CA LEU A 263 -21.84 4.08 2.58
C LEU A 263 -23.12 3.69 1.84
N PRO A 264 -23.77 2.58 2.21
CA PRO A 264 -25.15 2.32 1.80
C PRO A 264 -26.07 3.45 2.25
N LYS A 265 -27.07 3.82 1.42
CA LYS A 265 -27.95 4.96 1.76
C LYS A 265 -28.65 4.82 3.11
N SER A 266 -29.02 3.59 3.50
CA SER A 266 -29.65 3.28 4.79
C SER A 266 -28.79 3.61 6.02
N LYS A 267 -27.46 3.70 5.85
CA LYS A 267 -26.51 4.06 6.91
C LYS A 267 -26.03 5.50 6.82
N ALA A 268 -26.16 6.11 5.65
CA ALA A 268 -25.76 7.50 5.37
C ALA A 268 -26.87 8.52 5.69
N GLU A 269 -28.14 8.14 5.54
CA GLU A 269 -29.30 8.95 5.83
C GLU A 269 -30.11 8.26 6.93
N GLU A 270 -30.30 8.90 8.09
CA GLU A 270 -31.12 8.38 9.21
C GLU A 270 -32.63 8.37 8.86
N THR A 271 -33.03 7.93 7.67
CA THR A 271 -34.43 7.88 7.23
C THR A 271 -34.81 6.53 6.61
N GLU A 272 -35.97 6.00 7.01
CA GLU A 272 -36.50 4.69 6.55
C GLU A 272 -36.93 4.67 5.06
N THR A 273 -36.86 5.81 4.36
CA THR A 273 -37.36 5.99 2.98
C THR A 273 -36.26 5.97 1.90
N ALA A 274 -35.00 5.75 2.26
CA ALA A 274 -33.91 5.80 1.29
C ALA A 274 -33.98 4.63 0.29
N GLN A 275 -34.43 4.90 -0.95
CA GLN A 275 -34.31 3.99 -2.09
C GLN A 275 -33.08 4.32 -2.96
N GLY A 276 -32.27 3.31 -3.25
CA GLY A 276 -30.99 3.35 -3.99
C GLY A 276 -29.89 2.59 -3.24
N GLU A 277 -28.86 2.08 -3.94
CA GLU A 277 -27.88 1.16 -3.35
C GLU A 277 -26.77 1.86 -2.55
N LEU A 278 -26.17 2.96 -3.07
CA LEU A 278 -25.04 3.66 -2.46
C LEU A 278 -25.31 5.17 -2.25
N SER A 279 -24.71 5.76 -1.23
CA SER A 279 -24.73 7.19 -0.92
C SER A 279 -23.51 7.92 -1.49
N THR A 280 -23.43 9.25 -1.30
CA THR A 280 -22.22 10.06 -1.60
C THR A 280 -21.24 10.12 -0.43
N GLN A 281 -21.54 9.48 0.69
CA GLN A 281 -20.77 9.59 1.95
C GLN A 281 -19.85 8.38 2.12
N SER A 282 -18.65 8.59 2.64
CA SER A 282 -17.71 7.51 3.01
C SER A 282 -17.52 7.35 4.50
N ILE A 283 -17.47 8.47 5.22
CA ILE A 283 -17.40 8.49 6.68
C ILE A 283 -18.60 9.27 7.19
N HIS A 284 -19.37 8.65 8.07
CA HIS A 284 -20.50 9.31 8.73
C HIS A 284 -20.27 9.30 10.24
N VAL A 285 -19.99 10.48 10.80
CA VAL A 285 -19.90 10.69 12.25
C VAL A 285 -21.28 11.12 12.73
N LYS A 286 -22.00 10.20 13.38
CA LYS A 286 -23.39 10.45 13.83
C LYS A 286 -23.48 11.59 14.82
N ASN A 287 -24.68 12.10 15.04
CA ASN A 287 -24.96 13.18 15.99
C ASN A 287 -24.37 12.89 17.38
N ASN A 288 -23.66 13.86 17.93
CA ASN A 288 -22.94 13.79 19.20
C ASN A 288 -21.88 12.69 19.28
N ALA A 289 -21.30 12.24 18.16
CA ALA A 289 -20.16 11.33 18.16
C ALA A 289 -18.83 12.07 18.02
N SER A 290 -17.72 11.45 18.43
CA SER A 290 -16.37 12.01 18.21
C SER A 290 -15.47 10.96 17.57
N LEU A 291 -14.87 11.30 16.44
CA LEU A 291 -13.92 10.45 15.72
C LEU A 291 -12.59 11.18 15.53
N LYS A 292 -11.50 10.54 15.95
CA LYS A 292 -10.15 11.07 15.76
C LYS A 292 -9.22 10.08 15.07
N ILE A 293 -8.55 10.55 14.03
CA ILE A 293 -7.50 9.82 13.33
C ILE A 293 -6.15 10.35 13.83
N ASN A 294 -5.49 9.58 14.69
CA ASN A 294 -4.27 10.01 15.37
C ASN A 294 -3.02 9.88 14.52
N SER A 295 -3.00 8.93 13.60
CA SER A 295 -1.88 8.65 12.69
C SER A 295 -2.39 7.85 11.50
N GLY A 296 -1.63 7.85 10.40
CA GLY A 296 -1.95 7.11 9.19
C GLY A 296 -1.33 7.79 7.99
N ASP A 297 -0.54 7.06 7.20
CA ASP A 297 0.09 7.62 6.01
C ASP A 297 -0.97 8.08 5.00
N LYS A 298 -2.00 7.25 4.75
CA LYS A 298 -3.07 7.55 3.79
C LYS A 298 -4.45 7.26 4.38
N VAL A 299 -5.29 8.28 4.46
CA VAL A 299 -6.72 8.15 4.76
C VAL A 299 -7.48 8.53 3.50
N VAL A 300 -8.13 7.55 2.87
CA VAL A 300 -8.78 7.72 1.56
C VAL A 300 -10.26 7.42 1.70
N CYS A 301 -11.07 8.41 1.32
CA CYS A 301 -12.51 8.33 1.22
C CYS A 301 -12.90 8.41 -0.26
N ALA A 302 -13.73 7.48 -0.72
CA ALA A 302 -14.29 7.50 -2.08
C ALA A 302 -15.33 8.63 -2.27
N GLY A 303 -15.95 9.06 -1.17
CA GLY A 303 -16.99 10.08 -1.11
C GLY A 303 -16.70 11.15 -0.04
N GLU A 304 -17.77 11.80 0.41
CA GLU A 304 -17.74 12.89 1.38
C GLU A 304 -17.63 12.37 2.83
N ILE A 305 -17.04 13.20 3.68
CA ILE A 305 -17.05 13.01 5.13
C ILE A 305 -18.19 13.84 5.69
N ASN A 306 -19.12 13.22 6.40
CA ASN A 306 -20.28 13.89 6.98
C ASN A 306 -20.22 13.87 8.50
N ILE A 307 -20.30 15.07 9.08
CA ILE A 307 -20.24 15.28 10.53
C ILE A 307 -21.60 15.78 11.02
N GLY A 308 -22.23 14.97 11.86
CA GLY A 308 -23.52 15.26 12.47
C GLY A 308 -23.47 16.36 13.53
N ASN A 309 -24.66 16.71 14.01
CA ASN A 309 -24.88 17.75 15.01
C ASN A 309 -24.24 17.41 16.35
N GLY A 310 -23.46 18.35 16.90
CA GLY A 310 -22.77 18.19 18.19
C GLY A 310 -21.54 17.28 18.12
N SER A 311 -21.15 16.85 16.92
CA SER A 311 -20.08 15.87 16.72
C SER A 311 -18.72 16.52 16.50
N SER A 312 -17.66 15.74 16.67
CA SER A 312 -16.27 16.19 16.47
C SER A 312 -15.51 15.25 15.53
N PHE A 313 -14.62 15.82 14.72
CA PHE A 313 -13.78 15.07 13.79
C PHE A 313 -12.39 15.66 13.75
N ALA A 314 -11.37 14.84 13.97
CA ALA A 314 -9.98 15.29 13.95
C ALA A 314 -9.08 14.40 13.10
N SER A 315 -8.24 15.02 12.29
CA SER A 315 -7.14 14.39 11.56
C SER A 315 -5.84 15.02 12.02
N ALA A 316 -4.99 14.22 12.67
CA ALA A 316 -3.76 14.69 13.31
C ALA A 316 -2.66 15.08 12.29
N THR A 317 -1.62 15.74 12.79
CA THR A 317 -0.41 16.05 12.01
C THR A 317 0.23 14.77 11.46
N GLY A 318 0.65 14.80 10.19
CA GLY A 318 1.25 13.66 9.50
C GLY A 318 0.26 12.76 8.76
N VAL A 319 -1.05 12.98 8.92
CA VAL A 319 -2.09 12.27 8.15
C VAL A 319 -2.27 12.90 6.78
N ASN A 320 -2.30 12.08 5.71
CA ASN A 320 -2.74 12.53 4.38
C ASN A 320 -4.19 12.10 4.12
N LEU A 321 -5.11 13.06 4.28
CA LEU A 321 -6.55 12.86 4.10
C LEU A 321 -6.98 13.18 2.68
N TRP A 322 -7.54 12.21 1.98
CA TRP A 322 -8.13 12.33 0.66
C TRP A 322 -9.62 12.03 0.74
N ALA A 323 -10.46 12.94 0.26
CA ALA A 323 -11.90 12.72 0.19
C ALA A 323 -12.52 13.52 -0.95
N LYS A 324 -13.79 13.22 -1.26
CA LYS A 324 -14.55 14.10 -2.16
C LYS A 324 -14.72 15.47 -1.52
N GLY A 325 -15.26 15.55 -0.31
CA GLY A 325 -15.45 16.82 0.41
C GLY A 325 -15.77 16.58 1.88
N LEU A 326 -16.14 17.64 2.59
CA LEU A 326 -16.49 17.59 4.01
C LEU A 326 -17.75 18.41 4.29
N ASN A 327 -18.77 17.76 4.86
CA ASN A 327 -19.98 18.42 5.32
C ASN A 327 -20.03 18.44 6.84
N VAL A 328 -20.15 19.62 7.42
CA VAL A 328 -20.28 19.84 8.86
C VAL A 328 -21.65 20.44 9.14
N ASP A 329 -22.47 19.78 9.95
CA ASP A 329 -23.69 20.37 10.50
C ASP A 329 -23.54 20.54 12.01
N SER A 330 -23.38 21.79 12.48
CA SER A 330 -23.29 22.11 13.90
C SER A 330 -22.18 21.33 14.65
N GLY A 331 -21.00 21.21 14.02
CA GLY A 331 -19.86 20.46 14.52
C GLY A 331 -19.17 21.17 15.69
N LYS A 332 -18.99 20.46 16.81
CA LYS A 332 -18.42 20.99 18.05
C LYS A 332 -16.93 21.33 17.89
N GLU A 333 -16.16 20.42 17.31
CA GLU A 333 -14.73 20.61 17.07
C GLU A 333 -14.28 19.79 15.86
N ILE A 334 -13.93 20.48 14.78
CA ILE A 334 -13.43 19.90 13.54
C ILE A 334 -11.99 20.38 13.35
N SER A 335 -11.01 19.47 13.38
CA SER A 335 -9.60 19.84 13.25
C SER A 335 -8.90 19.00 12.17
N LEU A 336 -8.44 19.64 11.10
CA LEU A 336 -7.63 18.99 10.06
C LEU A 336 -6.21 19.54 10.14
N GLU A 337 -5.29 18.82 10.79
CA GLU A 337 -3.93 19.30 11.07
C GLU A 337 -2.85 18.73 10.14
N GLY A 338 -3.17 17.66 9.42
CA GLY A 338 -2.28 17.02 8.45
C GLY A 338 -2.28 17.69 7.07
N THR A 339 -2.18 16.86 6.03
CA THR A 339 -2.38 17.29 4.64
C THR A 339 -3.76 16.83 4.18
N THR A 340 -4.59 17.75 3.73
CA THR A 340 -5.96 17.47 3.25
C THR A 340 -6.06 17.73 1.75
N TYR A 341 -6.68 16.80 1.04
CA TYR A 341 -6.97 16.83 -0.39
C TYR A 341 -8.47 16.62 -0.60
N PHE A 342 -9.19 17.67 -1.01
CA PHE A 342 -10.62 17.58 -1.33
C PHE A 342 -10.89 17.92 -2.80
N ALA A 343 -11.71 17.09 -3.45
CA ALA A 343 -12.13 17.26 -4.83
C ALA A 343 -13.34 18.20 -4.98
N ASP A 344 -14.10 18.40 -3.92
CA ASP A 344 -15.37 19.11 -3.85
C ASP A 344 -15.40 19.96 -2.57
N ASP A 345 -16.53 20.60 -2.30
CA ASP A 345 -16.66 21.62 -1.26
C ASP A 345 -16.42 21.11 0.18
N LEU A 346 -15.87 22.02 1.01
CA LEU A 346 -16.01 21.98 2.46
C LEU A 346 -17.21 22.86 2.85
N THR A 347 -18.32 22.23 3.23
CA THR A 347 -19.55 22.93 3.60
C THR A 347 -19.77 22.94 5.11
N ILE A 348 -19.93 24.13 5.69
CA ILE A 348 -20.23 24.33 7.12
C ILE A 348 -21.65 24.89 7.25
N SER A 349 -22.55 24.08 7.82
CA SER A 349 -23.97 24.39 8.03
C SER A 349 -24.34 24.32 9.52
N GLY A 350 -25.59 24.64 9.86
CA GLY A 350 -26.06 24.52 11.24
C GLY A 350 -25.65 25.68 12.14
N LYS A 351 -25.27 25.41 13.40
CA LYS A 351 -24.95 26.43 14.40
C LYS A 351 -23.76 26.04 15.28
N ASN A 352 -23.02 27.04 15.78
CA ASN A 352 -21.94 26.87 16.75
C ASN A 352 -20.80 25.97 16.24
N ASN A 353 -20.44 26.13 14.96
CA ASN A 353 -19.38 25.33 14.36
C ASN A 353 -18.01 25.86 14.77
N ASN A 354 -17.09 24.95 15.09
CA ASN A 354 -15.68 25.29 15.28
C ASN A 354 -14.81 24.42 14.36
N VAL A 355 -14.26 25.03 13.31
CA VAL A 355 -13.45 24.36 12.29
C VAL A 355 -12.07 24.98 12.26
N ARG A 356 -11.04 24.15 12.41
CA ARG A 356 -9.64 24.54 12.34
C ARG A 356 -8.94 23.74 11.24
N LEU A 357 -8.30 24.46 10.33
CA LEU A 357 -7.47 23.91 9.27
C LEU A 357 -6.01 24.30 9.53
N ALA A 358 -5.14 23.31 9.59
CA ALA A 358 -3.71 23.46 9.79
C ALA A 358 -2.93 22.51 8.86
N GLY A 359 -1.60 22.66 8.81
CA GLY A 359 -0.77 21.86 7.91
C GLY A 359 -0.96 22.29 6.44
N ASN A 360 -1.40 21.41 5.56
CA ASN A 360 -1.56 21.72 4.13
C ASN A 360 -2.99 21.43 3.67
N TYR A 361 -3.60 22.35 2.95
CA TYR A 361 -4.94 22.17 2.41
C TYR A 361 -4.96 22.36 0.89
N TYR A 362 -5.44 21.35 0.18
CA TYR A 362 -5.56 21.29 -1.27
C TYR A 362 -7.01 20.97 -1.67
N GLY A 363 -7.83 22.00 -1.86
CA GLY A 363 -9.03 21.90 -2.66
C GLY A 363 -8.62 21.90 -4.13
N PHE A 364 -8.64 20.74 -4.78
CA PHE A 364 -8.06 20.55 -6.12
C PHE A 364 -9.07 20.43 -7.25
N GLY A 365 -10.36 20.28 -6.96
CA GLY A 365 -11.39 20.19 -7.99
C GLY A 365 -11.69 21.53 -8.65
N SER A 366 -11.68 21.54 -9.97
CA SER A 366 -12.26 22.56 -10.84
C SER A 366 -12.91 21.91 -12.05
N GLU A 367 -13.90 22.56 -12.67
CA GLU A 367 -14.50 22.04 -13.91
C GLU A 367 -13.44 21.81 -15.01
N LYS A 368 -12.46 22.73 -15.12
CA LYS A 368 -11.37 22.65 -16.11
C LYS A 368 -10.51 21.40 -15.90
N SER A 369 -10.13 21.07 -14.67
CA SER A 369 -9.30 19.88 -14.37
C SER A 369 -10.13 18.60 -14.43
N ALA A 370 -11.37 18.63 -13.93
CA ALA A 370 -12.26 17.49 -13.86
C ALA A 370 -12.66 16.96 -15.25
N LEU A 371 -12.94 17.84 -16.20
CA LEU A 371 -13.37 17.48 -17.56
C LEU A 371 -12.23 17.42 -18.59
N ASN A 372 -10.98 17.53 -18.13
CA ASN A 372 -9.80 17.42 -18.99
C ASN A 372 -9.64 16.00 -19.55
N GLU A 373 -9.09 15.87 -20.77
CA GLU A 373 -8.80 14.56 -21.40
C GLU A 373 -7.83 13.69 -20.59
N ASN A 374 -6.92 14.30 -19.83
CA ASN A 374 -5.94 13.58 -19.01
C ASN A 374 -6.48 13.20 -17.60
N CYS A 375 -7.71 13.59 -17.28
CA CYS A 375 -8.35 13.25 -16.02
C CYS A 375 -9.03 11.88 -16.11
N LEU A 376 -8.66 10.96 -15.22
CA LEU A 376 -9.23 9.61 -15.17
C LEU A 376 -10.70 9.60 -14.72
N PHE A 377 -11.16 10.63 -14.01
CA PHE A 377 -12.57 10.76 -13.64
C PHE A 377 -13.45 11.40 -14.73
N LYS A 378 -12.90 11.86 -15.85
CA LYS A 378 -13.64 12.60 -16.88
C LYS A 378 -14.92 11.89 -17.33
N ASN A 379 -14.84 10.60 -17.65
CA ASN A 379 -15.99 9.81 -18.11
C ASN A 379 -17.07 9.72 -17.01
N ILE A 380 -16.65 9.47 -15.77
CA ILE A 380 -17.52 9.44 -14.59
C ILE A 380 -18.20 10.80 -14.36
N TYR A 381 -17.47 11.91 -14.50
CA TYR A 381 -18.01 13.26 -14.30
C TYR A 381 -18.90 13.72 -15.46
N SER A 382 -18.56 13.37 -16.68
CA SER A 382 -19.38 13.70 -17.87
C SER A 382 -20.61 12.80 -18.00
N GLY A 383 -20.68 11.69 -17.27
CA GLY A 383 -21.77 10.72 -17.36
C GLY A 383 -21.78 9.94 -18.68
N ILE A 384 -20.61 9.75 -19.30
CA ILE A 384 -20.48 9.14 -20.62
C ILE A 384 -19.52 7.95 -20.57
N GLY A 385 -19.90 6.85 -21.22
CA GLY A 385 -19.05 5.67 -21.40
C GLY A 385 -19.13 4.67 -20.25
N ASP A 386 -18.44 3.55 -20.44
CA ASP A 386 -18.51 2.39 -19.56
C ASP A 386 -18.15 2.73 -18.11
N ASP A 387 -17.21 3.66 -17.89
CA ASP A 387 -16.79 4.07 -16.54
C ASP A 387 -17.93 4.69 -15.72
N ALA A 388 -18.78 5.49 -16.37
CA ALA A 388 -19.92 6.16 -15.74
C ALA A 388 -21.07 5.19 -15.45
N GLU A 389 -21.30 4.24 -16.36
CA GLU A 389 -22.30 3.18 -16.19
C GLU A 389 -21.93 2.27 -15.01
N ASN A 390 -20.65 1.89 -14.93
CA ASN A 390 -20.09 1.04 -13.87
C ASN A 390 -20.21 1.64 -12.47
N THR A 391 -20.14 2.98 -12.34
CA THR A 391 -20.32 3.67 -11.04
C THR A 391 -21.77 4.09 -10.78
N GLY A 392 -22.70 3.81 -11.69
CA GLY A 392 -24.09 4.27 -11.62
C GLY A 392 -24.25 5.79 -11.77
N ASN A 393 -23.22 6.49 -12.28
CA ASN A 393 -23.19 7.94 -12.41
C ASN A 393 -23.40 8.37 -13.88
N THR A 394 -24.56 8.03 -14.44
CA THR A 394 -24.89 8.26 -15.86
C THR A 394 -25.38 9.69 -16.16
N ALA A 395 -25.47 10.55 -15.15
CA ALA A 395 -25.82 11.96 -15.32
C ALA A 395 -24.55 12.81 -15.27
N ALA A 396 -24.39 13.72 -16.24
CA ALA A 396 -23.31 14.69 -16.23
C ALA A 396 -23.38 15.55 -14.96
N GLN A 397 -22.27 15.59 -14.21
CA GLN A 397 -22.11 16.44 -13.05
C GLN A 397 -22.02 17.91 -13.47
N LYS A 398 -22.57 18.80 -12.65
CA LYS A 398 -22.56 20.24 -12.95
C LYS A 398 -21.23 20.83 -12.53
N SER A 399 -20.88 22.00 -13.09
CA SER A 399 -19.69 22.76 -12.68
C SER A 399 -19.59 22.95 -11.16
N ALA A 400 -20.72 23.16 -10.50
CA ALA A 400 -20.81 23.32 -9.05
C ALA A 400 -20.44 22.05 -8.27
N ASP A 401 -20.67 20.85 -8.83
CA ASP A 401 -20.35 19.57 -8.18
C ASP A 401 -18.88 19.14 -8.44
N LEU A 402 -18.16 19.88 -9.28
CA LEU A 402 -16.76 19.64 -9.67
C LEU A 402 -15.80 20.70 -9.10
N SER A 403 -16.28 21.51 -8.17
CA SER A 403 -15.59 22.69 -7.69
C SER A 403 -15.25 22.53 -6.21
N SER A 404 -13.99 22.76 -5.85
CA SER A 404 -13.52 22.71 -4.47
C SER A 404 -13.46 24.10 -3.83
N ALA A 405 -14.54 24.51 -3.16
CA ALA A 405 -14.64 25.75 -2.39
C ALA A 405 -14.89 25.48 -0.90
N ILE A 406 -14.83 26.53 -0.09
CA ILE A 406 -15.23 26.50 1.33
C ILE A 406 -16.48 27.36 1.50
N VAL A 407 -17.56 26.74 1.96
CA VAL A 407 -18.89 27.35 1.99
C VAL A 407 -19.40 27.42 3.42
N ILE A 408 -19.69 28.64 3.88
CA ILE A 408 -20.24 28.86 5.23
C ILE A 408 -21.73 29.26 5.13
N ASN A 409 -22.58 28.35 5.57
CA ASN A 409 -24.03 28.49 5.67
C ASN A 409 -24.53 28.39 7.14
N GLY A 410 -23.65 28.05 8.08
CA GLY A 410 -23.96 27.94 9.51
C GLY A 410 -23.83 29.26 10.27
N LYS A 411 -24.54 29.38 11.40
CA LYS A 411 -24.46 30.53 12.32
C LYS A 411 -23.48 30.30 13.47
N ASN A 412 -22.96 31.38 14.03
CA ASN A 412 -21.97 31.34 15.10
C ASN A 412 -20.81 30.40 14.75
N THR A 413 -20.29 30.53 13.53
CA THR A 413 -19.25 29.67 12.98
C THR A 413 -17.87 30.26 13.25
N THR A 414 -16.89 29.43 13.53
CA THR A 414 -15.48 29.80 13.54
C THR A 414 -14.77 28.93 12.52
N LEU A 415 -14.10 29.57 11.57
CA LEU A 415 -13.21 28.91 10.62
C LEU A 415 -11.82 29.50 10.79
N ASP A 416 -10.90 28.72 11.34
CA ASP A 416 -9.52 29.14 11.58
C ASP A 416 -8.57 28.46 10.59
N LEU A 417 -8.01 29.23 9.67
CA LEU A 417 -7.02 28.80 8.68
C LEU A 417 -5.60 29.29 9.04
N SER A 418 -5.41 29.92 10.21
CA SER A 418 -4.12 30.51 10.61
C SER A 418 -3.00 29.46 10.75
N GLY A 419 -3.38 28.21 11.02
CA GLY A 419 -2.46 27.08 11.14
C GLY A 419 -1.98 26.50 9.81
N LEU A 420 -2.54 26.92 8.67
CA LEU A 420 -2.15 26.42 7.36
C LEU A 420 -0.76 26.92 6.97
N GLN A 421 0.07 26.03 6.44
CA GLN A 421 1.36 26.31 5.82
C GLN A 421 1.20 26.54 4.31
N LYS A 422 0.39 25.69 3.65
CA LYS A 422 0.04 25.78 2.23
C LYS A 422 -1.47 25.75 2.05
N LEU A 423 -1.97 26.63 1.19
CA LEU A 423 -3.38 26.67 0.79
C LEU A 423 -3.47 26.65 -0.74
N MET A 424 -4.18 25.67 -1.27
CA MET A 424 -4.65 25.64 -2.66
C MET A 424 -6.16 25.46 -2.66
N LEU A 425 -6.88 26.36 -3.34
CA LEU A 425 -8.31 26.25 -3.60
C LEU A 425 -8.53 26.49 -5.10
N ALA A 426 -8.62 25.42 -5.87
CA ALA A 426 -8.85 25.50 -7.31
C ALA A 426 -10.28 25.94 -7.64
N GLY A 427 -11.24 25.46 -6.86
CA GLY A 427 -12.65 25.71 -7.09
C GLY A 427 -13.12 27.09 -6.64
N LYS A 428 -14.29 27.45 -7.15
CA LYS A 428 -15.08 28.61 -6.75
C LYS A 428 -16.46 28.17 -6.31
N ASN A 429 -17.05 28.98 -5.45
CA ASN A 429 -18.36 28.69 -4.93
C ASN A 429 -19.46 28.95 -5.98
N TYR A 430 -20.57 28.24 -5.82
CA TYR A 430 -21.80 28.45 -6.56
C TYR A 430 -22.98 28.66 -5.61
N ILE A 431 -23.98 29.45 -6.01
CA ILE A 431 -25.28 29.46 -5.34
C ILE A 431 -26.04 28.24 -5.85
N ALA A 432 -26.26 27.26 -4.98
CA ALA A 432 -26.92 25.99 -5.28
C ALA A 432 -28.44 26.13 -5.55
N SER A 433 -28.83 27.00 -6.48
CA SER A 433 -30.23 27.23 -6.84
C SER A 433 -30.91 25.98 -7.37
N SER A 434 -30.16 25.08 -8.01
CA SER A 434 -30.70 23.82 -8.54
C SER A 434 -31.08 22.81 -7.45
N LYS A 435 -30.55 22.97 -6.23
CA LYS A 435 -30.92 22.18 -5.04
C LYS A 435 -32.18 22.74 -4.34
N VAL A 436 -32.70 23.90 -4.77
CA VAL A 436 -33.94 24.48 -4.23
C VAL A 436 -35.15 23.74 -4.80
N THR A 437 -35.92 23.09 -3.92
CA THR A 437 -37.11 22.32 -4.29
C THR A 437 -38.34 23.22 -4.44
N GLY A 438 -39.21 22.92 -5.41
CA GLY A 438 -40.52 23.55 -5.52
C GLY A 438 -41.20 23.37 -6.87
N LYS A 439 -42.31 24.09 -7.08
CA LYS A 439 -43.18 23.92 -8.27
C LYS A 439 -42.47 24.29 -9.58
N GLN A 440 -41.55 25.26 -9.51
CA GLN A 440 -40.67 25.63 -10.63
C GLN A 440 -39.28 25.10 -10.29
N VAL A 441 -38.75 24.22 -11.14
CA VAL A 441 -37.43 23.59 -10.94
C VAL A 441 -36.35 24.48 -11.52
N ASN A 442 -35.45 25.00 -10.67
CA ASN A 442 -34.26 25.71 -11.12
C ASN A 442 -33.27 24.70 -11.73
N LYS A 443 -32.74 24.98 -12.92
CA LYS A 443 -31.86 24.04 -13.64
C LYS A 443 -30.37 24.24 -13.34
N ASN A 444 -29.95 25.49 -13.28
CA ASN A 444 -28.55 25.89 -13.19
C ASN A 444 -28.27 26.53 -11.83
N ASP A 445 -27.05 26.35 -11.35
CA ASP A 445 -26.51 27.07 -10.19
C ASP A 445 -25.93 28.42 -10.64
N ILE A 446 -25.71 29.34 -9.70
CA ILE A 446 -25.20 30.69 -9.99
C ILE A 446 -23.71 30.74 -9.67
N MET A 447 -22.89 31.09 -10.65
CA MET A 447 -21.46 31.28 -10.48
C MET A 447 -21.16 32.47 -9.57
N THR A 448 -20.28 32.28 -8.59
CA THR A 448 -19.76 33.36 -7.74
C THR A 448 -18.24 33.49 -7.89
N GLY A 449 -17.70 34.62 -7.45
CA GLY A 449 -16.29 34.97 -7.58
C GLY A 449 -15.41 34.56 -6.40
N GLU A 450 -15.95 33.89 -5.39
CA GLU A 450 -15.25 33.54 -4.15
C GLU A 450 -14.90 32.04 -4.09
N SER A 451 -13.73 31.70 -3.54
CA SER A 451 -13.38 30.32 -3.13
C SER A 451 -13.67 30.05 -1.67
N ILE A 452 -13.69 31.09 -0.83
CA ILE A 452 -14.17 31.02 0.55
C ILE A 452 -15.32 32.00 0.67
N THR A 453 -16.53 31.49 0.86
CA THR A 453 -17.76 32.28 0.82
C THR A 453 -18.58 32.14 2.10
N VAL A 454 -19.46 33.10 2.31
CA VAL A 454 -20.51 33.04 3.33
C VAL A 454 -21.81 33.33 2.62
N LYS A 455 -22.87 32.58 2.92
CA LYS A 455 -24.18 32.73 2.25
C LYS A 455 -24.71 34.18 2.19
N GLY A 456 -24.36 35.02 3.16
CA GLY A 456 -24.70 36.44 3.17
C GLY A 456 -24.14 37.25 1.99
N THR A 457 -23.00 36.87 1.40
CA THR A 457 -22.39 37.61 0.28
C THR A 457 -23.10 37.38 -1.06
N GLN A 458 -23.95 36.36 -1.14
CA GLN A 458 -24.76 36.07 -2.33
C GLN A 458 -25.63 37.25 -2.77
N LEU A 459 -25.96 38.16 -1.85
CA LEU A 459 -26.73 39.38 -2.13
C LEU A 459 -26.00 40.36 -3.05
N ALA A 460 -24.66 40.33 -3.09
CA ALA A 460 -23.87 41.18 -3.99
C ALA A 460 -24.12 40.87 -5.47
N TYR A 461 -24.53 39.64 -5.78
CA TYR A 461 -24.75 39.15 -7.13
C TYR A 461 -26.18 39.38 -7.64
N LEU A 462 -27.04 40.02 -6.85
CA LEU A 462 -28.40 40.37 -7.28
C LEU A 462 -28.37 41.54 -8.27
N LEU A 463 -29.17 41.44 -9.32
CA LEU A 463 -29.38 42.55 -10.25
C LEU A 463 -30.06 43.72 -9.51
N PRO A 464 -29.51 44.94 -9.54
CA PRO A 464 -30.18 46.13 -9.01
C PRO A 464 -31.54 46.36 -9.68
N ALA A 465 -32.56 46.67 -8.88
CA ALA A 465 -33.93 46.89 -9.36
C ALA A 465 -34.04 47.97 -10.45
N GLU A 466 -33.15 48.97 -10.43
CA GLU A 466 -33.10 50.03 -11.45
C GLU A 466 -32.79 49.50 -12.86
N LEU A 467 -32.11 48.36 -12.97
CA LEU A 467 -31.73 47.73 -14.23
C LEU A 467 -32.76 46.73 -14.77
N LEU A 468 -33.72 46.28 -13.95
CA LEU A 468 -34.69 45.26 -14.33
C LEU A 468 -35.88 45.87 -15.08
N GLY A 469 -35.99 45.62 -16.39
CA GLY A 469 -37.02 46.18 -17.28
C GLY A 469 -36.46 46.88 -18.51
N THR A 470 -37.31 47.61 -19.25
CA THR A 470 -36.92 48.41 -20.42
C THR A 470 -37.35 49.88 -20.29
N GLY A 471 -36.60 50.79 -20.93
CA GLY A 471 -36.92 52.22 -20.93
C GLY A 471 -36.96 52.82 -19.52
N GLU A 472 -38.02 53.57 -19.21
CA GLU A 472 -38.24 54.16 -17.89
C GLU A 472 -38.80 53.18 -16.85
N GLN A 473 -39.25 51.99 -17.26
CA GLN A 473 -39.83 51.01 -16.34
C GLN A 473 -38.71 50.27 -15.59
N SER A 474 -38.90 50.13 -14.27
CA SER A 474 -38.03 49.37 -13.39
C SER A 474 -38.87 48.52 -12.44
N TYR A 475 -38.45 47.27 -12.23
CA TYR A 475 -39.15 46.32 -11.36
C TYR A 475 -38.31 45.97 -10.12
N GLN A 476 -38.96 45.50 -9.07
CA GLN A 476 -38.29 45.11 -7.82
C GLN A 476 -37.56 43.78 -7.97
N ASN A 477 -36.46 43.61 -7.22
CA ASN A 477 -35.75 42.35 -7.05
C ASN A 477 -35.52 42.14 -5.54
N PRO A 478 -36.11 41.11 -4.90
CA PRO A 478 -36.98 40.08 -5.51
C PRO A 478 -38.37 40.61 -5.92
N MET A 479 -39.09 39.82 -6.71
CA MET A 479 -40.52 40.02 -7.00
C MET A 479 -41.32 38.74 -6.74
N ASP A 480 -42.63 38.86 -6.49
CA ASP A 480 -43.47 37.68 -6.34
C ASP A 480 -43.72 36.96 -7.68
N VAL A 481 -43.99 35.65 -7.64
CA VAL A 481 -44.19 34.83 -8.84
C VAL A 481 -45.39 35.29 -9.68
N ALA A 482 -46.45 35.84 -9.08
CA ALA A 482 -47.62 36.30 -9.85
C ALA A 482 -47.28 37.56 -10.66
N THR A 483 -46.56 38.51 -10.05
CA THR A 483 -46.02 39.68 -10.74
C THR A 483 -45.03 39.27 -11.82
N PHE A 484 -44.16 38.28 -11.57
CA PHE A 484 -43.27 37.75 -12.61
C PHE A 484 -44.05 37.21 -13.82
N GLN A 485 -45.07 36.39 -13.59
CA GLN A 485 -45.90 35.82 -14.65
C GLN A 485 -46.70 36.88 -15.42
N GLU A 486 -47.12 37.96 -14.76
CA GLU A 486 -47.80 39.09 -15.40
C GLU A 486 -46.83 39.91 -16.26
N LYS A 487 -45.68 40.30 -15.72
CA LYS A 487 -44.74 41.24 -16.36
C LYS A 487 -43.83 40.59 -17.40
N PHE A 488 -43.51 39.31 -17.23
CA PHE A 488 -42.66 38.53 -18.13
C PHE A 488 -43.43 37.37 -18.77
N ALA A 489 -44.72 37.57 -19.03
CA ALA A 489 -45.60 36.58 -19.65
C ALA A 489 -44.99 36.05 -20.96
N GLY A 490 -44.79 34.73 -21.05
CA GLY A 490 -44.22 34.06 -22.21
C GLY A 490 -42.69 33.94 -22.21
N VAL A 491 -41.98 34.52 -21.23
CA VAL A 491 -40.55 34.27 -21.02
C VAL A 491 -40.40 32.95 -20.26
N SER A 492 -39.72 31.96 -20.87
CA SER A 492 -39.38 30.72 -20.17
C SER A 492 -38.40 30.98 -19.03
N GLN A 493 -38.19 30.04 -18.11
CA GLN A 493 -37.18 30.17 -17.04
C GLN A 493 -35.75 30.44 -17.57
N THR A 494 -35.50 30.09 -18.84
CA THR A 494 -34.23 30.29 -19.57
C THR A 494 -34.33 31.37 -20.65
N GLY A 495 -35.45 32.09 -20.71
CA GLY A 495 -35.72 33.14 -21.68
C GLY A 495 -35.09 34.47 -21.28
N ASN A 496 -34.90 35.35 -22.26
CA ASN A 496 -34.19 36.61 -22.05
C ASN A 496 -35.04 37.57 -21.21
N ILE A 497 -34.59 37.83 -19.99
CA ILE A 497 -35.15 38.87 -19.13
C ILE A 497 -34.66 40.22 -19.65
N ALA A 498 -35.61 41.13 -19.87
CA ALA A 498 -35.27 42.46 -20.34
C ALA A 498 -34.57 43.27 -19.23
N VAL A 499 -33.37 43.77 -19.53
CA VAL A 499 -32.56 44.58 -18.61
C VAL A 499 -31.94 45.78 -19.33
N LYS A 500 -31.60 46.81 -18.56
CA LYS A 500 -30.93 48.02 -19.07
C LYS A 500 -29.42 47.81 -19.09
N MET A 501 -28.88 47.39 -20.24
CA MET A 501 -27.46 47.03 -20.38
C MET A 501 -26.49 48.19 -20.23
N ASP A 502 -26.90 49.40 -20.62
CA ASP A 502 -26.03 50.57 -20.77
C ASP A 502 -26.24 51.62 -19.67
N THR A 503 -27.06 51.32 -18.65
CA THR A 503 -27.30 52.24 -17.52
C THR A 503 -26.17 52.10 -16.49
N PRO A 504 -25.44 53.19 -16.18
CA PRO A 504 -24.42 53.17 -15.13
C PRO A 504 -25.03 52.95 -13.74
N VAL A 505 -24.43 52.07 -12.94
CA VAL A 505 -24.85 51.83 -11.55
C VAL A 505 -23.85 52.46 -10.59
N ALA A 506 -24.32 53.35 -9.72
CA ALA A 506 -23.47 54.04 -8.74
C ALA A 506 -22.78 53.04 -7.79
N ALA A 507 -23.50 52.00 -7.36
CA ALA A 507 -22.99 50.93 -6.52
C ALA A 507 -21.85 50.11 -7.15
N TRP A 508 -21.64 50.20 -8.46
CA TRP A 508 -20.57 49.55 -9.21
C TRP A 508 -19.50 50.55 -9.67
N GLY A 509 -19.46 51.75 -9.08
CA GLY A 509 -18.52 52.79 -9.47
C GLY A 509 -18.82 53.40 -10.84
N GLY A 510 -20.08 53.39 -11.26
CA GLY A 510 -20.52 53.91 -12.56
C GLY A 510 -20.36 52.93 -13.73
N LYS A 511 -20.04 51.66 -13.45
CA LYS A 511 -20.03 50.61 -14.48
C LYS A 511 -21.44 50.22 -14.91
N THR A 512 -21.54 49.78 -16.15
CA THR A 512 -22.75 49.20 -16.76
C THR A 512 -22.68 47.67 -16.73
N LEU A 513 -23.77 46.96 -17.05
CA LEU A 513 -23.75 45.50 -17.17
C LEU A 513 -22.72 45.04 -18.21
N ARG A 514 -22.55 45.77 -19.31
CA ARG A 514 -21.56 45.45 -20.35
C ARG A 514 -20.13 45.47 -19.84
N ASP A 515 -19.85 46.32 -18.85
CA ASP A 515 -18.51 46.46 -18.27
C ASP A 515 -18.18 45.34 -17.26
N LEU A 516 -19.17 44.54 -16.84
CA LEU A 516 -19.01 43.49 -15.84
C LEU A 516 -18.64 42.12 -16.44
N GLY A 517 -18.71 41.96 -17.77
CA GLY A 517 -18.45 40.67 -18.41
C GLY A 517 -19.53 39.62 -18.12
N VAL A 518 -20.78 40.06 -18.03
CA VAL A 518 -21.97 39.19 -18.04
C VAL A 518 -22.29 38.71 -19.46
N ASP A 519 -23.02 37.62 -19.58
CA ASP A 519 -23.52 37.13 -20.86
C ASP A 519 -24.41 38.21 -21.51
N VAL A 520 -24.09 38.63 -22.72
CA VAL A 520 -24.80 39.73 -23.39
C VAL A 520 -26.19 39.34 -23.88
N GLU A 521 -26.44 38.06 -24.13
CA GLU A 521 -27.74 37.54 -24.53
C GLU A 521 -28.61 37.21 -23.31
N LYS A 522 -27.97 36.72 -22.24
CA LYS A 522 -28.61 36.31 -20.98
C LYS A 522 -27.88 36.91 -19.77
N PRO A 523 -27.94 38.24 -19.58
CA PRO A 523 -27.17 38.93 -18.54
C PRO A 523 -27.59 38.60 -17.11
N VAL A 524 -28.77 38.00 -16.94
CA VAL A 524 -29.28 37.55 -15.66
C VAL A 524 -29.83 36.13 -15.71
N GLN A 525 -29.68 35.44 -14.59
CA GLN A 525 -30.29 34.15 -14.33
C GLN A 525 -31.42 34.29 -13.30
N THR A 526 -32.58 33.74 -13.65
CA THR A 526 -33.78 33.76 -12.82
C THR A 526 -33.78 32.57 -11.86
N VAL A 527 -33.99 32.81 -10.57
CA VAL A 527 -34.05 31.78 -9.54
C VAL A 527 -35.37 31.87 -8.77
N PHE A 528 -36.08 30.75 -8.69
CA PHE A 528 -37.34 30.63 -7.96
C PHE A 528 -37.07 30.07 -6.57
N TYR A 529 -37.41 30.84 -5.53
CA TYR A 529 -37.43 30.37 -4.15
C TYR A 529 -38.88 30.14 -3.73
N ASN A 530 -39.14 28.94 -3.21
CA ASN A 530 -40.46 28.51 -2.79
C ASN A 530 -40.43 28.31 -1.27
N GLU A 531 -41.12 29.15 -0.51
CA GLU A 531 -41.27 28.93 0.93
C GLU A 531 -42.40 27.93 1.22
N PRO A 532 -42.22 27.00 2.17
CA PRO A 532 -43.31 26.16 2.65
C PRO A 532 -44.33 27.02 3.40
N GLY A 533 -45.40 27.46 2.72
CA GLY A 533 -46.54 28.11 3.38
C GLY A 533 -47.09 29.42 2.79
N GLY A 534 -46.53 29.99 1.71
CA GLY A 534 -47.31 30.98 0.95
C GLY A 534 -46.60 32.04 0.12
N ALA A 535 -45.31 32.32 0.33
CA ALA A 535 -44.60 33.32 -0.48
C ALA A 535 -43.62 32.65 -1.46
N ASN A 536 -43.90 32.78 -2.76
CA ASN A 536 -42.97 32.36 -3.80
C ASN A 536 -42.35 33.62 -4.42
N TYR A 537 -41.03 33.72 -4.35
CA TYR A 537 -40.27 34.86 -4.84
C TYR A 537 -39.37 34.45 -6.00
N VAL A 538 -39.17 35.39 -6.89
CA VAL A 538 -38.27 35.31 -8.04
C VAL A 538 -37.15 36.30 -7.83
N TYR A 539 -35.91 35.79 -7.86
CA TYR A 539 -34.70 36.58 -7.77
C TYR A 539 -33.98 36.59 -9.12
N PHE A 540 -33.36 37.71 -9.44
CA PHE A 540 -32.54 37.87 -10.64
C PHE A 540 -31.09 38.08 -10.22
N TYR A 541 -30.24 37.14 -10.60
CA TYR A 541 -28.80 37.17 -10.33
C TYR A 541 -28.04 37.52 -11.60
N LEU A 542 -26.90 38.19 -11.47
CA LEU A 542 -25.97 38.44 -12.57
C LEU A 542 -25.44 37.10 -13.12
N ASN A 543 -25.39 36.98 -14.45
CA ASN A 543 -24.90 35.78 -15.12
C ASN A 543 -23.56 36.08 -15.81
N PHE A 544 -22.44 35.75 -15.16
CA PHE A 544 -21.10 36.00 -15.66
C PHE A 544 -20.70 34.97 -16.73
N THR A 545 -19.94 35.40 -17.74
CA THR A 545 -19.45 34.48 -18.79
C THR A 545 -18.32 33.57 -18.32
N ASN A 546 -17.58 34.03 -17.31
CA ASN A 546 -16.48 33.29 -16.70
C ASN A 546 -16.28 33.74 -15.27
N GLU A 547 -15.57 32.91 -14.53
CA GLU A 547 -15.37 33.08 -13.11
C GLU A 547 -14.43 34.24 -12.75
N THR A 548 -13.47 34.59 -13.63
CA THR A 548 -12.57 35.74 -13.43
C THR A 548 -13.36 37.05 -13.39
N ASN A 549 -14.37 37.19 -14.23
CA ASN A 549 -15.26 38.35 -14.24
C ASN A 549 -16.09 38.43 -12.95
N ALA A 550 -16.61 37.30 -12.45
CA ALA A 550 -17.32 37.25 -11.18
C ALA A 550 -16.44 37.68 -10.00
N ALA A 551 -15.18 37.20 -9.96
CA ALA A 551 -14.21 37.57 -8.94
C ALA A 551 -13.85 39.06 -9.00
N ALA A 552 -13.59 39.59 -10.21
CA ALA A 552 -13.29 41.01 -10.42
C ALA A 552 -14.47 41.92 -10.05
N PHE A 553 -15.71 41.47 -10.32
CA PHE A 553 -16.92 42.18 -9.93
C PHE A 553 -17.00 42.36 -8.42
N LEU A 554 -16.84 41.29 -7.63
CA LEU A 554 -16.95 41.39 -6.17
C LEU A 554 -15.87 42.30 -5.57
N GLN A 555 -14.63 42.18 -6.06
CA GLN A 555 -13.54 43.07 -5.64
C GLN A 555 -13.89 44.53 -5.89
N ASN A 556 -14.36 44.84 -7.10
CA ASN A 556 -14.74 46.18 -7.46
C ASN A 556 -15.94 46.68 -6.62
N TYR A 557 -16.95 45.84 -6.44
CA TYR A 557 -18.16 46.14 -5.66
C TYR A 557 -17.82 46.54 -4.23
N LEU A 558 -16.92 45.81 -3.55
CA LEU A 558 -16.50 46.14 -2.19
C LEU A 558 -15.55 47.35 -2.13
N ALA A 559 -14.74 47.58 -3.17
CA ALA A 559 -13.76 48.68 -3.19
C ALA A 559 -14.39 50.06 -3.47
N VAL A 560 -15.40 50.13 -4.35
CA VAL A 560 -15.97 51.41 -4.82
C VAL A 560 -17.22 51.83 -4.06
N ASN A 561 -17.83 50.93 -3.29
CA ASN A 561 -19.08 51.18 -2.58
C ASN A 561 -18.92 50.93 -1.07
N PRO A 562 -18.55 51.95 -0.29
CA PRO A 562 -18.41 51.85 1.16
C PRO A 562 -19.70 51.38 1.86
N ASP A 563 -20.87 51.78 1.36
CA ASP A 563 -22.16 51.34 1.90
C ASP A 563 -22.41 49.85 1.63
N ALA A 564 -22.00 49.34 0.46
CA ALA A 564 -22.03 47.90 0.18
C ALA A 564 -21.11 47.13 1.10
N LYS A 565 -19.89 47.63 1.36
CA LYS A 565 -18.98 47.02 2.33
C LYS A 565 -19.60 46.98 3.73
N ALA A 566 -20.15 48.09 4.21
CA ALA A 566 -20.82 48.15 5.51
C ALA A 566 -22.03 47.20 5.61
N ASN A 567 -22.79 47.07 4.51
CA ASN A 567 -23.89 46.11 4.44
C ASN A 567 -23.40 44.67 4.47
N VAL A 568 -22.34 44.32 3.73
CA VAL A 568 -21.71 43.00 3.77
C VAL A 568 -21.21 42.68 5.17
N ASP A 569 -20.49 43.60 5.83
CA ASP A 569 -20.05 43.44 7.23
C ASP A 569 -21.24 43.14 8.16
N LYS A 570 -22.34 43.88 8.03
CA LYS A 570 -23.58 43.65 8.78
C LYS A 570 -24.26 42.31 8.45
N TYR A 571 -24.19 41.84 7.21
CA TYR A 571 -24.75 40.53 6.86
C TYR A 571 -23.88 39.40 7.40
N LEU A 572 -22.56 39.54 7.37
CA LEU A 572 -21.63 38.56 7.91
C LEU A 572 -21.75 38.45 9.44
N SER A 573 -22.00 39.55 10.14
CA SER A 573 -22.24 39.55 11.59
C SER A 573 -23.45 38.70 12.02
N PHE A 574 -24.36 38.35 11.10
CA PHE A 574 -25.44 37.40 11.37
C PHE A 574 -24.97 35.93 11.42
N TYR A 575 -23.91 35.60 10.68
CA TYR A 575 -23.32 34.27 10.60
C TYR A 575 -22.22 34.06 11.64
N PHE A 576 -21.62 35.13 12.17
CA PHE A 576 -20.52 35.09 13.13
C PHE A 576 -20.97 35.74 14.46
N GLY A 577 -21.06 34.93 15.52
CA GLY A 577 -21.57 35.35 16.84
C GLY A 577 -20.49 35.85 17.79
N GLY A 578 -20.15 37.14 17.70
CA GLY A 578 -19.31 37.85 18.68
C GLY A 578 -17.81 37.60 18.54
N GLU A 579 -17.03 38.01 19.56
CA GLU A 579 -15.57 38.21 19.48
C GLU A 579 -14.74 36.97 19.10
N ASN A 580 -15.27 35.76 19.29
CA ASN A 580 -14.56 34.50 19.05
C ASN A 580 -15.06 33.76 17.80
N SER A 581 -15.65 34.47 16.84
CA SER A 581 -16.22 33.90 15.62
C SER A 581 -15.73 34.64 14.37
N GLY A 582 -15.79 33.99 13.22
CA GLY A 582 -15.31 34.56 11.97
C GLY A 582 -14.50 33.58 11.13
N ILE A 583 -13.80 34.15 10.16
CA ILE A 583 -12.90 33.44 9.26
C ILE A 583 -11.52 34.06 9.44
N THR A 584 -10.61 33.31 10.06
CA THR A 584 -9.25 33.77 10.31
C THR A 584 -8.32 33.24 9.23
N VAL A 585 -7.75 34.16 8.45
CA VAL A 585 -6.73 33.87 7.44
C VAL A 585 -5.46 34.62 7.84
N LYS A 586 -4.29 33.99 7.74
CA LYS A 586 -3.03 34.71 7.95
C LYS A 586 -2.70 35.60 6.75
N ASP A 587 -1.70 36.44 6.91
CA ASP A 587 -1.19 37.25 5.80
C ASP A 587 -0.69 36.36 4.64
N VAL A 588 -0.97 36.78 3.39
CA VAL A 588 -0.69 35.97 2.19
C VAL A 588 0.80 35.65 2.08
N ASP A 589 1.69 36.58 2.46
CA ASP A 589 3.14 36.41 2.39
C ASP A 589 3.66 35.44 3.47
N SER A 590 2.83 35.08 4.46
CA SER A 590 3.17 34.12 5.51
C SER A 590 2.94 32.66 5.09
N TYR A 591 2.31 32.41 3.94
CA TYR A 591 2.15 31.06 3.39
C TYR A 591 3.42 30.60 2.67
N LEU A 592 3.78 29.32 2.81
CA LEU A 592 4.78 28.70 1.93
C LEU A 592 4.27 28.61 0.49
N ARG A 593 2.94 28.49 0.34
CA ARG A 593 2.23 28.53 -0.93
C ARG A 593 0.79 28.99 -0.70
N TYR A 594 0.33 29.94 -1.49
CA TYR A 594 -1.05 30.42 -1.48
C TYR A 594 -1.57 30.52 -2.91
N VAL A 595 -2.50 29.64 -3.27
CA VAL A 595 -3.12 29.59 -4.60
C VAL A 595 -4.63 29.53 -4.44
N THR A 596 -5.37 30.50 -4.97
CA THR A 596 -6.83 30.46 -4.96
C THR A 596 -7.38 30.86 -6.31
N GLY A 597 -8.33 30.07 -6.81
CA GLY A 597 -9.04 30.31 -8.06
C GLY A 597 -9.95 31.53 -7.93
N GLY A 598 -10.61 31.69 -6.79
CA GLY A 598 -11.50 32.79 -6.45
C GLY A 598 -11.01 33.63 -5.28
N ASN A 599 -11.77 34.68 -4.97
CA ASN A 599 -11.49 35.56 -3.84
C ASN A 599 -11.68 34.83 -2.50
N VAL A 600 -10.86 35.20 -1.52
CA VAL A 600 -10.99 34.69 -0.15
C VAL A 600 -11.58 35.79 0.72
N LEU A 601 -12.80 35.54 1.21
CA LEU A 601 -13.45 36.39 2.19
C LEU A 601 -12.99 36.00 3.60
N SER A 602 -12.67 37.00 4.41
CA SER A 602 -12.42 36.86 5.84
C SER A 602 -13.32 37.80 6.62
N TYR A 603 -13.57 37.46 7.89
CA TYR A 603 -14.36 38.27 8.81
C TYR A 603 -13.83 38.09 10.22
N ASP A 604 -13.62 39.20 10.93
CA ASP A 604 -13.23 39.22 12.34
C ASP A 604 -14.41 39.66 13.19
N GLY A 605 -14.98 38.73 13.96
CA GLY A 605 -16.11 39.00 14.86
C GLY A 605 -15.78 39.84 16.09
N LYS A 606 -14.50 40.14 16.34
CA LYS A 606 -14.09 41.09 17.39
C LYS A 606 -14.18 42.54 16.90
N THR A 607 -13.78 42.79 15.66
CA THR A 607 -13.82 44.13 15.06
C THR A 607 -15.09 44.38 14.25
N ASP A 608 -15.87 43.34 13.98
CA ASP A 608 -17.02 43.32 13.07
C ASP A 608 -16.65 43.81 11.66
N THR A 609 -15.48 43.40 11.18
CA THR A 609 -14.98 43.82 9.86
C THR A 609 -14.66 42.64 8.97
N SER A 610 -15.06 42.73 7.70
CA SER A 610 -14.59 41.84 6.64
C SER A 610 -13.36 42.37 5.91
N SER A 611 -12.59 41.45 5.36
CA SER A 611 -11.57 41.74 4.36
C SER A 611 -11.64 40.73 3.22
N LEU A 612 -11.22 41.14 2.02
CA LEU A 612 -11.23 40.33 0.81
C LEU A 612 -9.81 40.25 0.26
N GLN A 613 -9.30 39.04 0.09
CA GLN A 613 -8.06 38.76 -0.63
C GLN A 613 -8.42 38.34 -2.06
N ALA A 614 -7.73 38.93 -3.04
CA ALA A 614 -7.96 38.63 -4.46
C ALA A 614 -7.45 37.22 -4.82
N ALA A 615 -8.10 36.60 -5.79
CA ALA A 615 -7.62 35.37 -6.42
C ALA A 615 -6.19 35.54 -6.96
N THR A 616 -5.36 34.50 -6.84
CA THR A 616 -3.98 34.52 -7.35
C THR A 616 -3.83 33.84 -8.71
N ASP A 617 -4.79 33.00 -9.12
CA ASP A 617 -4.83 32.29 -10.40
C ASP A 617 -5.28 33.20 -11.58
N THR A 618 -4.55 34.28 -11.82
CA THR A 618 -4.89 35.26 -12.88
C THR A 618 -3.93 35.24 -14.07
N ASP A 619 -2.82 34.50 -14.00
CA ASP A 619 -1.86 34.35 -15.10
C ASP A 619 -2.15 33.08 -15.93
N PRO A 620 -2.47 33.20 -17.24
CA PRO A 620 -2.74 32.07 -18.12
C PRO A 620 -1.63 31.00 -18.20
N ALA A 621 -0.36 31.37 -17.97
CA ALA A 621 0.76 30.43 -17.99
C ALA A 621 0.83 29.60 -16.70
N ASP A 622 0.44 30.18 -15.57
CA ASP A 622 0.33 29.49 -14.29
C ASP A 622 -0.95 28.63 -14.24
N ASP A 623 -2.07 29.09 -14.83
CA ASP A 623 -3.33 28.33 -15.00
C ASP A 623 -3.05 26.94 -15.62
N SER A 624 -2.19 26.84 -16.63
CA SER A 624 -1.86 25.55 -17.26
C SER A 624 -1.10 24.59 -16.33
N LYS A 625 -0.13 25.09 -15.55
CA LYS A 625 0.62 24.25 -14.59
C LYS A 625 -0.24 23.85 -13.40
N LEU A 626 -1.05 24.79 -12.90
CA LEU A 626 -2.01 24.56 -11.82
C LEU A 626 -3.04 23.51 -12.23
N VAL A 627 -3.59 23.59 -13.45
CA VAL A 627 -4.51 22.56 -13.97
C VAL A 627 -3.82 21.19 -14.07
N GLN A 628 -2.56 21.10 -14.50
CA GLN A 628 -1.84 19.82 -14.50
C GLN A 628 -1.62 19.25 -13.09
N GLU A 629 -1.31 20.10 -12.11
CA GLU A 629 -1.19 19.70 -10.71
C GLU A 629 -2.54 19.21 -10.14
N GLN A 630 -3.65 19.90 -10.44
CA GLN A 630 -5.01 19.49 -10.09
C GLN A 630 -5.38 18.13 -10.71
N ILE A 631 -5.05 17.91 -12.00
CA ILE A 631 -5.23 16.61 -12.67
C ILE A 631 -4.38 15.53 -11.99
N GLY A 632 -3.14 15.86 -11.61
CA GLY A 632 -2.27 14.97 -10.85
C GLY A 632 -2.92 14.48 -9.55
N TYR A 633 -3.48 15.41 -8.75
CA TYR A 633 -4.21 15.06 -7.54
C TYR A 633 -5.47 14.23 -7.80
N GLN A 634 -6.26 14.57 -8.83
CA GLN A 634 -7.41 13.76 -9.25
C GLN A 634 -7.00 12.34 -9.64
N ASN A 635 -5.93 12.18 -10.42
CA ASN A 635 -5.46 10.87 -10.87
C ASN A 635 -4.85 10.05 -9.73
N SER A 636 -4.14 10.68 -8.80
CA SER A 636 -3.71 10.03 -7.55
C SER A 636 -4.89 9.59 -6.71
N TRP A 637 -5.91 10.44 -6.55
CA TRP A 637 -7.14 10.04 -5.84
C TRP A 637 -7.88 8.91 -6.55
N TYR A 638 -7.89 8.89 -7.89
CA TYR A 638 -8.42 7.75 -8.66
C TYR A 638 -7.68 6.47 -8.30
N ALA A 639 -6.35 6.44 -8.41
CA ALA A 639 -5.54 5.26 -8.11
C ALA A 639 -5.67 4.79 -6.65
N LEU A 640 -5.72 5.74 -5.70
CA LEU A 640 -5.91 5.48 -4.27
C LEU A 640 -7.23 4.74 -4.01
N ASN A 641 -8.31 5.10 -4.70
CA ASN A 641 -9.61 4.44 -4.58
C ASN A 641 -9.67 3.04 -5.21
N ARG A 642 -8.61 2.59 -5.91
CA ARG A 642 -8.56 1.25 -6.52
C ARG A 642 -7.60 0.32 -5.79
N LYS A 643 -6.47 0.82 -5.29
CA LYS A 643 -5.50 -0.05 -4.59
C LYS A 643 -4.69 0.67 -3.50
N MET A 644 -5.10 1.87 -3.06
CA MET A 644 -4.34 2.67 -2.09
C MET A 644 -2.92 3.06 -2.54
N ILE A 645 -2.65 2.97 -3.85
CA ILE A 645 -1.42 3.45 -4.49
C ILE A 645 -1.63 4.84 -5.09
N SER A 646 -0.60 5.69 -5.02
CA SER A 646 -0.68 7.08 -5.47
C SER A 646 -0.48 7.26 -6.97
N SER A 647 0.01 6.24 -7.67
CA SER A 647 0.28 6.28 -9.10
C SER A 647 -0.60 5.30 -9.86
N TYR A 648 -1.32 5.83 -10.86
CA TYR A 648 -2.19 5.04 -11.74
C TYR A 648 -1.41 4.04 -12.58
N ASP A 649 -0.21 4.39 -13.06
CA ASP A 649 0.61 3.54 -13.93
C ASP A 649 1.09 2.24 -13.25
N LEU A 650 0.92 2.14 -11.93
CA LEU A 650 1.25 0.96 -11.14
C LEU A 650 0.08 -0.03 -11.00
N LEU A 651 -1.13 0.33 -11.44
CA LEU A 651 -2.28 -0.58 -11.46
C LEU A 651 -2.14 -1.59 -12.60
N ASN A 652 -2.45 -2.86 -12.33
CA ASN A 652 -2.35 -3.92 -13.31
C ASN A 652 -3.64 -4.02 -14.15
N THR A 653 -3.50 -3.98 -15.47
CA THR A 653 -4.63 -4.09 -16.40
C THR A 653 -5.06 -5.53 -16.69
N ALA A 654 -4.28 -6.53 -16.26
CA ALA A 654 -4.57 -7.95 -16.52
C ALA A 654 -4.08 -8.83 -15.35
N VAL A 655 -4.86 -8.87 -14.28
CA VAL A 655 -4.66 -9.77 -13.14
C VAL A 655 -5.37 -11.10 -13.40
N VAL A 656 -4.65 -12.22 -13.36
CA VAL A 656 -5.20 -13.55 -13.65
C VAL A 656 -6.07 -14.04 -12.49
N GLU A 657 -7.36 -14.29 -12.75
CA GLU A 657 -8.33 -14.86 -11.81
C GLU A 657 -8.34 -16.39 -11.81
N GLY A 658 -8.06 -16.98 -12.98
CA GLY A 658 -8.16 -18.41 -13.23
C GLY A 658 -8.08 -18.71 -14.72
N GLN A 659 -8.48 -19.91 -15.12
CA GLN A 659 -8.53 -20.33 -16.52
C GLN A 659 -9.94 -20.77 -16.92
N ASP A 660 -10.35 -20.46 -18.14
CA ASP A 660 -11.59 -20.95 -18.72
C ASP A 660 -11.49 -22.47 -19.05
N ALA A 661 -12.60 -23.08 -19.46
CA ALA A 661 -12.64 -24.50 -19.83
C ALA A 661 -11.74 -24.85 -21.04
N ALA A 662 -11.24 -23.85 -21.78
CA ALA A 662 -10.32 -23.99 -22.89
C ALA A 662 -8.85 -23.73 -22.49
N GLY A 663 -8.58 -23.41 -21.22
CA GLY A 663 -7.24 -23.13 -20.69
C GLY A 663 -6.76 -21.68 -20.89
N ASN A 664 -7.63 -20.75 -21.33
CA ASN A 664 -7.27 -19.34 -21.45
C ASN A 664 -7.38 -18.63 -20.10
N ASN A 665 -6.45 -17.73 -19.81
CA ASN A 665 -6.50 -16.93 -18.58
C ASN A 665 -7.73 -16.02 -18.60
N ILE A 666 -8.54 -16.10 -17.55
CA ILE A 666 -9.56 -15.11 -17.22
C ILE A 666 -8.86 -14.03 -16.40
N THR A 667 -8.95 -12.78 -16.83
CA THR A 667 -8.28 -11.66 -16.16
C THR A 667 -9.27 -10.56 -15.81
N HIS A 668 -8.99 -9.83 -14.72
CA HIS A 668 -9.62 -8.53 -14.47
C HIS A 668 -8.60 -7.39 -14.59
N ASN A 669 -9.13 -6.17 -14.71
CA ASN A 669 -8.35 -4.95 -14.80
C ASN A 669 -8.53 -4.11 -13.52
N GLU A 670 -7.45 -3.86 -12.78
CA GLU A 670 -7.48 -3.09 -11.53
C GLU A 670 -7.84 -1.62 -11.74
N THR A 671 -7.74 -1.11 -12.98
CA THR A 671 -8.06 0.29 -13.32
C THR A 671 -9.54 0.56 -13.52
N GLU A 672 -10.37 -0.49 -13.60
CA GLU A 672 -11.81 -0.37 -13.86
C GLU A 672 -12.53 0.41 -12.76
N SER A 673 -13.48 1.27 -13.17
CA SER A 673 -14.17 2.15 -12.24
C SER A 673 -15.13 1.43 -11.29
N SER A 674 -15.57 0.22 -11.64
CA SER A 674 -16.43 -0.66 -10.84
C SER A 674 -15.71 -1.34 -9.68
N ARG A 675 -14.37 -1.37 -9.68
CA ARG A 675 -13.58 -2.08 -8.68
C ARG A 675 -13.14 -1.16 -7.55
N SER A 676 -13.32 -1.62 -6.33
CA SER A 676 -12.84 -0.94 -5.14
C SER A 676 -11.47 -1.46 -4.69
N VAL A 677 -10.90 -0.80 -3.68
CA VAL A 677 -9.72 -1.30 -2.96
C VAL A 677 -9.95 -2.70 -2.41
N TYR A 678 -11.14 -3.02 -1.90
CA TYR A 678 -11.44 -4.38 -1.44
C TYR A 678 -11.39 -5.37 -2.60
N ASP A 679 -12.03 -5.07 -3.73
CA ASP A 679 -12.08 -6.00 -4.86
C ASP A 679 -10.71 -6.25 -5.52
N ASN A 680 -9.81 -5.28 -5.46
CA ASN A 680 -8.44 -5.38 -6.00
C ASN A 680 -7.43 -5.96 -5.02
N LEU A 681 -7.79 -6.11 -3.74
CA LEU A 681 -6.92 -6.74 -2.74
C LEU A 681 -7.41 -8.13 -2.34
N VAL A 682 -8.71 -8.30 -2.16
CA VAL A 682 -9.33 -9.54 -1.68
C VAL A 682 -9.99 -10.28 -2.84
N ASN A 683 -9.58 -11.52 -3.03
CA ASN A 683 -10.27 -12.47 -3.91
C ASN A 683 -11.48 -13.04 -3.16
N GLU A 684 -12.61 -12.33 -3.25
CA GLU A 684 -13.86 -12.73 -2.61
C GLU A 684 -14.31 -14.15 -3.00
N LYS A 685 -14.17 -14.53 -4.27
CA LYS A 685 -14.59 -15.86 -4.76
C LYS A 685 -13.86 -16.98 -4.01
N LYS A 686 -12.53 -16.86 -3.90
CA LYS A 686 -11.69 -17.85 -3.20
C LYS A 686 -11.87 -17.82 -1.68
N LEU A 687 -12.07 -16.64 -1.08
CA LEU A 687 -12.41 -16.50 0.34
C LEU A 687 -13.69 -17.27 0.69
N VAL A 688 -14.76 -17.06 -0.09
CA VAL A 688 -16.07 -17.71 0.16
C VAL A 688 -15.98 -19.22 -0.09
N GLU A 689 -15.25 -19.64 -1.13
CA GLU A 689 -14.98 -21.05 -1.41
C GLU A 689 -14.27 -21.74 -0.25
N PHE A 690 -13.21 -21.12 0.29
CA PHE A 690 -12.47 -21.65 1.43
C PHE A 690 -13.34 -21.80 2.67
N VAL A 691 -14.08 -20.75 3.03
CA VAL A 691 -14.93 -20.75 4.22
C VAL A 691 -15.99 -21.85 4.11
N LYS A 692 -16.66 -21.98 2.95
CA LYS A 692 -17.64 -23.04 2.69
C LYS A 692 -17.04 -24.45 2.80
N ASN A 693 -15.79 -24.61 2.36
CA ASN A 693 -15.11 -25.90 2.39
C ASN A 693 -14.69 -26.30 3.81
N ASN A 694 -14.29 -25.34 4.64
CA ASN A 694 -13.76 -25.59 5.99
C ASN A 694 -14.79 -25.47 7.12
N VAL A 695 -15.90 -24.77 6.93
CA VAL A 695 -16.93 -24.55 7.94
C VAL A 695 -18.19 -25.36 7.61
N LYS A 696 -18.57 -26.29 8.50
CA LYS A 696 -19.71 -27.21 8.29
C LYS A 696 -20.94 -26.91 9.15
N ASP A 697 -20.85 -25.94 10.06
CA ASP A 697 -21.93 -25.57 11.00
C ASP A 697 -22.95 -24.58 10.41
N GLY A 698 -22.76 -24.14 9.16
CA GLY A 698 -23.63 -23.18 8.47
C GLY A 698 -23.41 -21.73 8.89
N THR A 699 -22.51 -21.44 9.83
CA THR A 699 -22.17 -20.07 10.24
C THR A 699 -21.30 -19.35 9.22
N LEU A 700 -20.60 -20.10 8.36
CA LEU A 700 -19.64 -19.56 7.38
C LEU A 700 -18.60 -18.64 8.03
N LYS A 701 -18.30 -18.85 9.32
CA LYS A 701 -17.27 -18.14 10.08
C LYS A 701 -16.12 -19.09 10.37
N TYR A 702 -14.98 -18.86 9.74
CA TYR A 702 -13.76 -19.60 10.01
C TYR A 702 -12.89 -18.79 10.99
N GLU A 703 -12.51 -19.42 12.09
CA GLU A 703 -11.61 -18.85 13.10
C GLU A 703 -10.33 -19.68 13.17
N PHE A 704 -9.20 -19.02 12.99
CA PHE A 704 -7.87 -19.61 13.12
C PHE A 704 -7.19 -19.10 14.39
N THR A 705 -6.49 -19.99 15.09
CA THR A 705 -5.63 -19.65 16.23
C THR A 705 -4.23 -20.18 15.94
N ALA A 706 -3.24 -19.28 15.93
CA ALA A 706 -1.83 -19.62 15.79
C ALA A 706 -1.35 -20.39 17.04
N ASP A 707 -0.22 -21.10 16.92
CA ASP A 707 0.34 -21.83 18.05
C ASP A 707 0.87 -20.88 19.14
N GLU A 708 1.10 -21.41 20.35
CA GLU A 708 1.62 -20.62 21.48
C GLU A 708 2.99 -19.99 21.18
N GLU A 709 3.81 -20.62 20.32
CA GLU A 709 5.09 -20.08 19.85
C GLU A 709 4.92 -18.80 19.00
N ASP A 710 3.79 -18.68 18.30
CA ASP A 710 3.38 -17.50 17.53
C ASP A 710 2.49 -16.54 18.35
N GLY A 711 2.40 -16.73 19.66
CA GLY A 711 1.65 -15.86 20.59
C GLY A 711 0.16 -16.17 20.70
N GLY A 712 -0.33 -17.28 20.13
CA GLY A 712 -1.74 -17.67 20.22
C GLY A 712 -2.70 -16.68 19.56
N LEU A 713 -2.21 -15.90 18.60
CA LEU A 713 -2.94 -14.85 17.90
C LEU A 713 -4.01 -15.43 16.97
N LYS A 714 -5.07 -14.67 16.68
CA LYS A 714 -6.26 -15.13 15.96
C LYS A 714 -6.50 -14.39 14.65
N ALA A 715 -7.08 -15.10 13.68
CA ALA A 715 -7.63 -14.54 12.45
C ALA A 715 -9.06 -15.04 12.21
N ILE A 716 -9.91 -14.17 11.65
CA ILE A 716 -11.29 -14.50 11.27
C ILE A 716 -11.51 -14.23 9.80
N MET A 717 -12.05 -15.24 9.11
CA MET A 717 -12.55 -15.14 7.75
C MET A 717 -14.05 -15.43 7.78
N TYR A 718 -14.88 -14.48 7.36
CA TYR A 718 -16.33 -14.58 7.53
C TYR A 718 -17.10 -14.12 6.29
N HIS A 719 -17.88 -15.03 5.70
CA HIS A 719 -18.83 -14.69 4.65
C HIS A 719 -20.17 -14.26 5.26
N ASN A 720 -20.27 -12.98 5.63
CA ASN A 720 -21.45 -12.40 6.27
C ASN A 720 -22.19 -11.35 5.44
N GLY A 721 -21.65 -11.01 4.27
CA GLY A 721 -22.22 -10.07 3.32
C GLY A 721 -23.33 -10.65 2.45
N GLY A 722 -23.55 -10.05 1.28
CA GLY A 722 -24.53 -10.51 0.29
C GLY A 722 -24.20 -11.88 -0.30
N ASN A 723 -25.04 -12.34 -1.22
CA ASN A 723 -24.82 -13.60 -1.93
C ASN A 723 -23.59 -13.49 -2.85
N SER A 724 -22.71 -14.49 -2.81
CA SER A 724 -21.48 -14.51 -3.63
C SER A 724 -21.44 -15.76 -4.50
N VAL A 725 -20.88 -15.62 -5.71
CA VAL A 725 -20.67 -16.73 -6.64
C VAL A 725 -19.21 -17.17 -6.56
N ILE A 726 -18.96 -18.42 -6.20
CA ILE A 726 -17.60 -18.99 -6.12
C ILE A 726 -17.11 -19.48 -7.49
N SER A 727 -15.86 -19.91 -7.56
CA SER A 727 -15.15 -20.29 -8.80
C SER A 727 -15.88 -21.34 -9.66
N ASP A 728 -16.65 -22.26 -9.04
CA ASP A 728 -17.42 -23.30 -9.72
C ASP A 728 -18.81 -22.85 -10.23
N GLY A 729 -19.14 -21.56 -10.06
CA GLY A 729 -20.44 -20.98 -10.43
C GLY A 729 -21.56 -21.18 -9.39
N THR A 730 -21.26 -21.82 -8.25
CA THR A 730 -22.23 -22.01 -7.17
C THR A 730 -22.48 -20.69 -6.44
N ASN A 731 -23.75 -20.39 -6.19
CA ASN A 731 -24.15 -19.26 -5.36
C ASN A 731 -24.17 -19.67 -3.87
N VAL A 732 -23.41 -18.97 -3.03
CA VAL A 732 -23.37 -19.16 -1.58
C VAL A 732 -24.23 -18.08 -0.92
N GLN A 733 -25.21 -18.52 -0.14
CA GLN A 733 -26.17 -17.62 0.51
C GLN A 733 -25.60 -17.00 1.78
N ARG A 734 -25.97 -15.73 2.01
CA ARG A 734 -25.57 -14.90 3.16
C ARG A 734 -25.96 -15.46 4.53
N THR A 735 -25.18 -15.11 5.56
CA THR A 735 -25.63 -15.14 6.97
C THR A 735 -26.33 -13.84 7.39
N GLY A 736 -25.89 -12.68 6.86
CA GLY A 736 -26.49 -11.37 7.10
C GLY A 736 -26.26 -10.78 8.50
N THR A 737 -25.42 -11.41 9.32
CA THR A 737 -25.12 -10.95 10.69
C THR A 737 -23.75 -10.29 10.73
N ALA A 738 -23.69 -9.03 11.17
CA ALA A 738 -22.44 -8.30 11.32
C ALA A 738 -21.45 -9.03 12.27
N LEU A 739 -20.15 -8.93 12.00
CA LEU A 739 -19.13 -9.43 12.92
C LEU A 739 -18.97 -8.45 14.08
N GLU A 740 -19.34 -8.87 15.28
CA GLU A 740 -19.11 -8.08 16.50
C GLU A 740 -17.74 -8.42 17.11
N ILE A 741 -16.88 -7.42 17.24
CA ILE A 741 -15.59 -7.53 17.93
C ILE A 741 -15.78 -7.05 19.38
N THR A 742 -15.85 -8.02 20.29
CA THR A 742 -15.92 -7.81 21.75
C THR A 742 -14.52 -7.73 22.36
N SER A 743 -14.41 -7.28 23.61
CA SER A 743 -13.13 -7.20 24.34
C SER A 743 -12.38 -8.54 24.35
N ASP A 744 -13.07 -9.65 24.63
CA ASP A 744 -12.48 -10.99 24.67
C ASP A 744 -11.88 -11.40 23.31
N LEU A 745 -12.50 -10.96 22.22
CA LEU A 745 -12.02 -11.26 20.88
C LEU A 745 -10.82 -10.38 20.51
N ALA A 746 -10.88 -9.09 20.86
CA ALA A 746 -9.86 -8.10 20.55
C ALA A 746 -8.49 -8.39 21.19
N GLU A 747 -8.44 -9.10 22.31
CA GLU A 747 -7.17 -9.44 22.99
C GLU A 747 -6.18 -10.16 22.06
N LYS A 748 -6.67 -11.13 21.28
CA LYS A 748 -5.83 -12.00 20.43
C LYS A 748 -6.12 -11.89 18.94
N LEU A 749 -7.26 -11.35 18.53
CA LEU A 749 -7.59 -11.17 17.10
C LEU A 749 -6.71 -10.10 16.48
N ARG A 750 -6.08 -10.41 15.34
CA ARG A 750 -5.21 -9.49 14.59
C ARG A 750 -5.57 -9.32 13.13
N LEU A 751 -6.33 -10.25 12.54
CA LEU A 751 -6.74 -10.18 11.14
C LEU A 751 -8.22 -10.52 11.00
N VAL A 752 -8.96 -9.65 10.32
CA VAL A 752 -10.37 -9.84 10.00
C VAL A 752 -10.57 -9.63 8.50
N VAL A 753 -11.10 -10.65 7.82
CA VAL A 753 -11.51 -10.56 6.41
C VAL A 753 -12.99 -10.95 6.30
N CYS A 754 -13.83 -9.99 5.94
CA CYS A 754 -15.29 -10.15 5.88
C CYS A 754 -15.85 -9.71 4.54
N THR A 755 -16.93 -10.35 4.08
CA THR A 755 -17.66 -9.89 2.88
C THR A 755 -18.83 -8.94 3.23
N GLY A 756 -19.10 -8.72 4.51
CA GLY A 756 -20.15 -7.86 5.02
C GLY A 756 -19.74 -7.15 6.32
N ASP A 757 -20.71 -6.54 7.00
CA ASP A 757 -20.46 -5.56 8.06
C ASP A 757 -19.62 -6.06 9.23
N VAL A 758 -18.84 -5.15 9.82
CA VAL A 758 -18.04 -5.36 11.04
C VAL A 758 -18.35 -4.25 12.04
N VAL A 759 -18.50 -4.61 13.32
CA VAL A 759 -18.79 -3.68 14.42
C VAL A 759 -17.75 -3.86 15.52
N ILE A 760 -17.04 -2.80 15.86
CA ILE A 760 -16.20 -2.76 17.07
C ILE A 760 -17.10 -2.26 18.22
N LYS A 761 -17.29 -3.11 19.24
CA LYS A 761 -18.23 -2.83 20.33
C LYS A 761 -17.74 -1.69 21.23
N GLN A 762 -18.65 -1.17 22.04
CA GLN A 762 -18.41 -0.08 22.96
C GLN A 762 -17.17 -0.30 23.84
N ASN A 763 -16.30 0.70 23.91
CA ASN A 763 -15.04 0.72 24.68
C ASN A 763 -14.07 -0.42 24.35
N VAL A 764 -14.19 -1.06 23.17
CA VAL A 764 -13.26 -2.09 22.73
C VAL A 764 -12.09 -1.44 21.99
N SER A 765 -10.87 -1.82 22.38
CA SER A 765 -9.64 -1.44 21.68
C SER A 765 -9.14 -2.61 20.86
N PHE A 766 -9.37 -2.57 19.55
CA PHE A 766 -8.91 -3.58 18.62
C PHE A 766 -7.54 -3.20 18.05
N LYS A 767 -6.62 -4.17 18.07
CA LYS A 767 -5.30 -4.03 17.44
C LYS A 767 -5.20 -5.02 16.28
N GLY A 768 -4.95 -4.55 15.06
CA GLY A 768 -4.84 -5.45 13.90
C GLY A 768 -5.28 -4.81 12.58
N ILE A 769 -5.64 -5.67 11.62
CA ILE A 769 -6.12 -5.29 10.29
C ILE A 769 -7.56 -5.76 10.10
N ILE A 770 -8.41 -4.89 9.57
CA ILE A 770 -9.79 -5.21 9.17
C ILE A 770 -9.98 -4.94 7.68
N MET A 771 -10.41 -5.96 6.95
CA MET A 771 -10.81 -5.86 5.55
C MET A 771 -12.24 -6.33 5.39
N THR A 772 -13.14 -5.41 5.09
CA THR A 772 -14.55 -5.68 4.91
C THR A 772 -15.08 -5.04 3.64
N LYS A 773 -15.87 -5.80 2.87
CA LYS A 773 -16.67 -5.27 1.77
C LYS A 773 -17.90 -4.51 2.28
N GLY A 774 -18.32 -4.78 3.51
CA GLY A 774 -19.41 -4.06 4.17
C GLY A 774 -18.94 -2.78 4.86
N THR A 775 -19.80 -2.26 5.73
CA THR A 775 -19.49 -1.08 6.56
C THR A 775 -18.73 -1.48 7.81
N LEU A 776 -17.76 -0.65 8.22
CA LEU A 776 -17.18 -0.70 9.55
C LEU A 776 -17.92 0.27 10.49
N THR A 777 -18.49 -0.24 11.58
CA THR A 777 -19.10 0.58 12.62
C THR A 777 -18.22 0.63 13.86
N LEU A 778 -17.93 1.85 14.34
CA LEU A 778 -17.27 2.10 15.62
C LEU A 778 -18.33 2.54 16.63
N GLU A 779 -18.63 1.70 17.63
CA GLU A 779 -19.46 2.10 18.76
C GLU A 779 -18.69 3.06 19.70
N GLU A 780 -19.38 3.61 20.69
CA GLU A 780 -18.85 4.59 21.65
C GLU A 780 -17.52 4.14 22.29
N GLY A 781 -16.50 5.00 22.23
CA GLY A 781 -15.17 4.73 22.81
C GLY A 781 -14.37 3.62 22.13
N ALA A 782 -14.82 3.08 21.00
CA ALA A 782 -14.08 2.09 20.23
C ALA A 782 -12.76 2.67 19.69
N SER A 783 -11.67 1.90 19.80
CA SER A 783 -10.39 2.26 19.22
C SER A 783 -9.86 1.18 18.28
N LEU A 784 -9.20 1.62 17.23
CA LEU A 784 -8.63 0.78 16.18
C LEU A 784 -7.18 1.18 15.97
N GLU A 785 -6.26 0.30 16.33
CA GLU A 785 -4.83 0.52 16.20
C GLU A 785 -4.24 -0.54 15.26
N SER A 786 -3.37 -0.11 14.36
CA SER A 786 -2.72 -1.05 13.48
C SER A 786 -1.69 -1.92 14.17
N SER A 787 -1.74 -3.21 13.84
CA SER A 787 -0.71 -4.18 14.20
C SER A 787 -0.40 -5.09 13.01
N PRO A 788 0.25 -4.56 11.96
CA PRO A 788 0.37 -5.26 10.69
C PRO A 788 1.36 -6.42 10.78
N MET A 789 2.41 -6.27 11.58
CA MET A 789 3.39 -7.34 11.82
C MET A 789 2.78 -8.53 12.56
N GLU A 790 1.88 -8.29 13.52
CA GLU A 790 1.17 -9.37 14.21
C GLU A 790 0.10 -10.02 13.30
N ALA A 791 -0.60 -9.21 12.49
CA ALA A 791 -1.54 -9.72 11.49
C ALA A 791 -0.84 -10.61 10.44
N ALA A 792 0.34 -10.19 9.96
CA ALA A 792 1.15 -10.95 9.02
C ALA A 792 1.66 -12.27 9.62
N LYS A 793 2.07 -12.26 10.90
CA LYS A 793 2.47 -13.50 11.61
C LYS A 793 1.33 -14.51 11.68
N VAL A 794 0.12 -14.07 12.04
CA VAL A 794 -1.06 -14.96 12.07
C VAL A 794 -1.37 -15.52 10.70
N PHE A 795 -1.29 -14.67 9.67
CA PHE A 795 -1.52 -15.07 8.29
C PHE A 795 -0.50 -16.13 7.85
N GLN A 796 0.78 -15.92 8.16
CA GLN A 796 1.86 -16.87 7.87
C GLN A 796 1.66 -18.22 8.58
N SER A 797 1.30 -18.18 9.87
CA SER A 797 1.04 -19.38 10.68
C SER A 797 -0.13 -20.20 10.10
N GLN A 798 -1.17 -19.52 9.60
CA GLN A 798 -2.28 -20.18 8.90
C GLN A 798 -1.81 -20.89 7.63
N ILE A 799 -0.98 -20.21 6.81
CA ILE A 799 -0.48 -20.76 5.54
C ILE A 799 0.36 -22.02 5.80
N ASN A 800 1.26 -21.96 6.79
CA ASN A 800 2.15 -23.07 7.12
C ASN A 800 1.38 -24.32 7.56
N LYS A 801 0.33 -24.18 8.38
CA LYS A 801 -0.52 -25.31 8.80
C LYS A 801 -1.32 -25.95 7.67
N THR A 802 -1.72 -25.16 6.67
CA THR A 802 -2.55 -25.66 5.55
C THR A 802 -1.71 -26.52 4.58
N ASN A 803 -0.40 -26.27 4.48
CA ASN A 803 0.51 -27.05 3.60
C ASN A 803 0.72 -28.52 4.02
N GLU A 804 0.33 -28.91 5.24
CA GLU A 804 0.48 -30.29 5.73
C GLU A 804 -0.69 -31.21 5.31
N THR A 805 -1.81 -30.67 4.82
CA THR A 805 -3.02 -31.47 4.52
C THR A 805 -3.68 -31.08 3.18
N ASN A 806 -3.45 -31.90 2.15
CA ASN A 806 -4.04 -31.86 0.79
C ASN A 806 -3.63 -30.72 -0.16
N THR A 807 -3.16 -31.12 -1.35
CA THR A 807 -2.68 -30.25 -2.44
C THR A 807 -3.79 -29.69 -3.35
N ASP A 808 -5.06 -30.05 -3.13
CA ASP A 808 -6.21 -29.70 -4.00
C ASP A 808 -7.21 -28.71 -3.34
N ILE A 809 -6.82 -27.95 -2.31
CA ILE A 809 -7.71 -27.06 -1.55
C ILE A 809 -7.20 -25.60 -1.64
N VAL A 810 -8.12 -24.64 -1.85
CA VAL A 810 -7.86 -23.19 -1.76
C VAL A 810 -7.10 -22.89 -0.46
N LYS A 811 -5.97 -22.15 -0.53
CA LYS A 811 -5.16 -21.78 0.64
C LYS A 811 -5.47 -20.36 1.09
N ALA A 812 -5.09 -19.94 2.31
CA ALA A 812 -5.35 -18.55 2.70
C ALA A 812 -4.53 -17.51 1.95
N GLN A 813 -3.36 -17.87 1.43
CA GLN A 813 -2.64 -17.04 0.47
C GLN A 813 -3.53 -16.65 -0.72
N ASP A 814 -4.42 -17.54 -1.15
CA ASP A 814 -5.29 -17.30 -2.28
C ASP A 814 -6.42 -16.29 -2.00
N PHE A 815 -6.60 -15.86 -0.75
CA PHE A 815 -7.61 -14.85 -0.41
C PHE A 815 -7.22 -13.45 -0.86
N PHE A 816 -5.93 -13.22 -1.14
CA PHE A 816 -5.43 -11.94 -1.60
C PHE A 816 -4.91 -12.04 -3.03
N TRP A 817 -5.18 -11.02 -3.83
CA TRP A 817 -4.56 -10.89 -5.15
C TRP A 817 -3.06 -10.63 -4.95
N ASP A 818 -2.20 -11.49 -5.54
CA ASP A 818 -0.77 -11.60 -5.24
C ASP A 818 -0.41 -12.17 -3.84
N GLY A 819 -1.29 -12.99 -3.26
CA GLY A 819 -1.08 -13.81 -2.05
C GLY A 819 0.35 -14.26 -1.75
N ASP A 820 0.99 -14.85 -2.77
CA ASP A 820 2.33 -15.43 -2.69
C ASP A 820 3.43 -14.40 -2.40
N LYS A 821 3.20 -13.12 -2.74
CA LYS A 821 4.11 -12.01 -2.47
C LYS A 821 3.99 -11.50 -1.02
N TYR A 822 2.88 -11.78 -0.32
CA TYR A 822 2.66 -11.33 1.07
C TYR A 822 3.22 -12.30 2.12
N VAL A 823 3.71 -13.46 1.69
CA VAL A 823 4.35 -14.46 2.55
C VAL A 823 5.74 -13.96 2.94
N LEU A 824 5.99 -13.81 4.24
CA LEU A 824 7.30 -13.40 4.76
C LEU A 824 8.35 -14.45 4.36
N GLY A 825 9.28 -14.07 3.47
CA GLY A 825 10.37 -14.93 3.02
C GLY A 825 10.23 -15.53 1.61
N ASN A 826 9.12 -15.28 0.90
CA ASN A 826 8.99 -15.69 -0.51
C ASN A 826 9.44 -14.56 -1.44
N VAL A 827 10.64 -14.70 -2.00
CA VAL A 827 11.17 -13.77 -3.01
C VAL A 827 11.04 -14.44 -4.37
N VAL A 828 9.93 -14.24 -5.07
CA VAL A 828 9.73 -14.77 -6.43
C VAL A 828 10.62 -14.01 -7.41
N VAL A 829 11.57 -14.73 -8.01
CA VAL A 829 12.38 -14.23 -9.14
C VAL A 829 11.48 -14.12 -10.36
N SER A 830 11.28 -12.90 -10.87
CA SER A 830 10.73 -12.71 -12.21
C SER A 830 11.83 -12.95 -13.24
N GLY A 831 12.06 -14.23 -13.55
CA GLY A 831 12.93 -14.65 -14.64
C GLY A 831 12.23 -14.44 -15.99
N SER A 832 12.76 -13.54 -16.81
CA SER A 832 12.45 -13.50 -18.24
C SER A 832 12.96 -14.77 -18.90
N GLY A 833 12.08 -15.75 -19.13
CA GLY A 833 12.40 -16.96 -19.88
C GLY A 833 11.47 -18.11 -19.50
N ASN A 834 10.70 -18.59 -20.47
CA ASN A 834 9.82 -19.74 -20.37
C ASN A 834 10.50 -20.92 -19.65
N ASP A 835 9.99 -21.29 -18.46
CA ASP A 835 9.75 -22.68 -18.10
C ASP A 835 8.79 -22.77 -16.89
N GLN A 836 7.97 -23.81 -16.94
CA GLN A 836 6.86 -24.06 -16.03
C GLN A 836 7.32 -24.57 -14.65
N ASN A 837 6.56 -24.21 -13.62
CA ASN A 837 6.42 -24.96 -12.36
C ASN A 837 7.72 -25.39 -11.65
N SER A 838 8.40 -24.44 -11.01
CA SER A 838 9.07 -24.73 -9.74
C SER A 838 9.00 -23.50 -8.83
N SER A 839 8.52 -23.72 -7.60
CA SER A 839 8.86 -22.87 -6.47
C SER A 839 10.36 -23.04 -6.23
N ASP A 840 11.19 -22.21 -6.87
CA ASP A 840 12.62 -22.19 -6.56
C ASP A 840 12.79 -21.53 -5.18
N SER A 841 12.68 -22.35 -4.14
CA SER A 841 13.05 -21.97 -2.79
C SER A 841 14.53 -21.60 -2.76
N TYR A 842 14.89 -20.55 -2.02
CA TYR A 842 16.31 -20.23 -1.79
C TYR A 842 16.93 -21.37 -1.00
N SER A 843 17.70 -22.21 -1.67
CA SER A 843 18.54 -23.19 -0.99
C SER A 843 19.78 -22.46 -0.49
N THR A 844 19.92 -22.31 0.84
CA THR A 844 21.15 -21.78 1.47
C THR A 844 22.39 -22.58 1.03
N ALA A 845 22.21 -23.82 0.58
CA ALA A 845 23.26 -24.67 0.04
C ALA A 845 23.90 -24.15 -1.25
N ASP A 846 23.18 -23.33 -2.03
CA ASP A 846 23.70 -22.73 -3.28
C ASP A 846 24.65 -21.56 -3.01
N TYR A 847 24.61 -21.01 -1.79
CA TYR A 847 25.40 -19.86 -1.38
C TYR A 847 26.65 -20.23 -0.56
N VAL A 848 26.84 -21.52 -0.24
CA VAL A 848 28.05 -22.03 0.42
C VAL A 848 28.74 -23.02 -0.50
N SER A 849 29.89 -22.60 -1.06
CA SER A 849 30.65 -23.39 -2.04
C SER A 849 32.10 -23.59 -1.62
N TYR A 850 32.67 -24.73 -2.00
CA TYR A 850 34.09 -25.03 -1.83
C TYR A 850 34.90 -24.52 -3.02
N GLU A 851 36.02 -23.85 -2.76
CA GLU A 851 37.01 -23.46 -3.75
C GLU A 851 38.36 -24.12 -3.42
N ASN A 852 39.17 -24.40 -4.45
CA ASN A 852 40.54 -24.95 -4.30
C ASN A 852 40.65 -26.28 -3.51
N TRP A 853 39.66 -27.17 -3.64
CA TRP A 853 39.63 -28.47 -2.97
C TRP A 853 40.84 -29.34 -3.32
N LYS A 854 41.58 -29.78 -2.29
CA LYS A 854 42.70 -30.74 -2.41
C LYS A 854 42.57 -31.86 -1.37
N LYS A 855 42.93 -33.08 -1.77
CA LYS A 855 43.00 -34.26 -0.91
C LYS A 855 44.44 -34.79 -0.91
N GLU A 856 45.01 -34.99 0.26
CA GLU A 856 46.36 -35.55 0.47
C GLU A 856 46.35 -36.76 1.40
#